data_AF-A0ABD4RIJ2-F1
#
_entry.id   AF-A0ABD4RIJ2-F1
#
_cell.length_a   1.000
_cell.length_b   1.000
_cell.length_c   1.000
_cell.angle_alpha   90.00
_cell.angle_beta   90.00
_cell.angle_gamma   90.00
#
_symmetry.space_group_name_H-M   'P 1'
#
loop_
_entity.id
_entity.type
_entity.pdbx_description
1 polymer ?
#
loop_
_entity_poly.entity_id
_entity_poly.type
_entity_poly.pdbx_seq_one_letter_code
_entity_poly.pdbx_strand_id
1 'polypeptide(L)'
;MNELSMKLNQHFAGKVVRKDLTQKLKQGANVPIYVLEYLLGMYCATDDEDSINAGVERVKNILADNFVRPDEAEKIKSKIREMSRYTVIDKLTVKLNEKKDIYVAEFSNLGLKNVEISANYVKEYEKLLGGGIWCIVKLQYFYEDGVIDQNPFIIDSVTPIQMPNMDMDELVEGRKQFSKEEWIDILIRSIGMEPTQLENKVKWHMLLRMVPLCENNYNMCELGPRGTGKSHLYKEISPNSILVSGGQTTVANLFYNMSQRKIGLVGMWDTVAFDEVAGITFKDKDGIQIMKDYMASGSFARGKEEKAASASMVFVGNINQSVDVLLKTSHLFEPFPEAMAYDSAFFDRMHYYLPGWEVPKMRPELITNSFGFITDYLAEYLRTMRKRTFGDTIDKFFKLGNNLNQRDVIAVRKTVSGLVKLLYPHGEYSKEDIEEILRYALVGRRRVKEQLKKIGGMEFYDVHFSYIDNETMEEDFISVPEQGSGSLIPEGDSKAGHVYTIGLGDSGMIGVYKLEVEVVGGTGKFEKTGLGYDREAKESIETAFRYFKANSRNISASISTTNKDYLMHIQDVNGVGMTSSLSLAAIIAMCSGALNKPVQSQLAVLGSVSIGGTINKVEDLANTLQVCFDAGAKKILLPMVNAADIPLVPPELFAKFQIMFYSGAEDAVFKALGVQ
;
A
#
# COMPACT_ATOMS: atom_id res chain seq x y z
N MET A 1 -14.99 -28.87 16.41
CA MET A 1 -14.06 -28.23 15.43
C MET A 1 -14.87 -27.74 14.23
N ASN A 2 -14.48 -26.65 13.55
CA ASN A 2 -15.18 -26.20 12.34
C ASN A 2 -14.73 -27.01 11.10
N GLU A 3 -15.59 -27.12 10.09
CA GLU A 3 -15.38 -27.94 8.88
C GLU A 3 -14.05 -27.63 8.18
N LEU A 4 -13.75 -26.34 7.98
CA LEU A 4 -12.50 -25.89 7.40
C LEU A 4 -11.27 -26.36 8.19
N SER A 5 -11.33 -26.42 9.53
CA SER A 5 -10.21 -26.95 10.35
C SER A 5 -10.07 -28.46 10.25
N MET A 6 -11.17 -29.21 10.09
CA MET A 6 -11.10 -30.67 9.86
C MET A 6 -10.43 -30.96 8.51
N LYS A 7 -10.90 -30.30 7.45
CA LYS A 7 -10.36 -30.38 6.09
C LYS A 7 -8.89 -29.94 6.02
N LEU A 8 -8.52 -28.88 6.73
CA LEU A 8 -7.14 -28.41 6.87
C LEU A 8 -6.24 -29.45 7.56
N ASN A 9 -6.68 -30.08 8.65
CA ASN A 9 -5.93 -31.15 9.31
C ASN A 9 -5.82 -32.42 8.43
N GLN A 10 -6.84 -32.73 7.63
CA GLN A 10 -6.84 -33.88 6.72
C GLN A 10 -5.79 -33.75 5.61
N HIS A 11 -5.68 -32.57 4.98
CA HIS A 11 -4.80 -32.35 3.82
C HIS A 11 -3.41 -31.80 4.18
N PHE A 12 -3.23 -31.24 5.37
CA PHE A 12 -1.99 -30.63 5.82
C PHE A 12 -1.58 -31.10 7.24
N ALA A 13 -1.78 -32.38 7.53
CA ALA A 13 -1.42 -33.01 8.80
C ALA A 13 0.04 -32.72 9.20
N GLY A 14 0.27 -32.28 10.43
CA GLY A 14 1.59 -31.90 10.93
C GLY A 14 2.15 -30.57 10.40
N LYS A 15 1.49 -29.91 9.43
CA LYS A 15 1.84 -28.56 8.93
C LYS A 15 1.01 -27.45 9.56
N VAL A 16 0.06 -27.79 10.43
CA VAL A 16 -0.99 -26.90 10.95
C VAL A 16 -1.05 -26.95 12.47
N VAL A 17 -1.46 -25.83 13.08
CA VAL A 17 -1.51 -25.67 14.54
C VAL A 17 -2.66 -24.75 14.95
N ARG A 18 -3.24 -25.02 16.12
CA ARG A 18 -4.23 -24.14 16.76
C ARG A 18 -3.58 -22.87 17.27
N LYS A 19 -4.04 -21.72 16.77
CA LYS A 19 -3.43 -20.42 17.05
C LYS A 19 -3.74 -19.89 18.47
N ASP A 20 -4.75 -20.43 19.16
CA ASP A 20 -5.03 -20.09 20.56
C ASP A 20 -3.95 -20.60 21.52
N LEU A 21 -3.38 -21.77 21.22
CA LEU A 21 -2.32 -22.39 22.03
C LEU A 21 -1.03 -21.56 22.01
N THR A 22 -0.64 -21.05 20.83
CA THR A 22 0.50 -20.15 20.66
C THR A 22 0.38 -18.90 21.53
N GLN A 23 -0.81 -18.31 21.59
CA GLN A 23 -1.07 -17.09 22.38
C GLN A 23 -1.02 -17.35 23.88
N LYS A 24 -1.63 -18.46 24.34
CA LYS A 24 -1.58 -18.90 25.76
C LYS A 24 -0.14 -19.09 26.24
N LEU A 25 0.73 -19.67 25.41
CA LEU A 25 2.15 -19.86 25.75
C LEU A 25 2.97 -18.56 25.70
N LYS A 26 2.71 -17.67 24.73
CA LYS A 26 3.46 -16.41 24.56
C LYS A 26 3.31 -15.45 25.76
N GLN A 27 2.24 -15.56 26.55
CA GLN A 27 2.08 -14.80 27.79
C GLN A 27 3.06 -15.22 28.91
N GLY A 28 3.57 -16.47 28.88
CA GLY A 28 4.46 -17.01 29.92
C GLY A 28 5.96 -16.96 29.57
N ALA A 29 6.33 -16.79 28.29
CA ALA A 29 7.72 -16.82 27.86
C ALA A 29 7.98 -15.91 26.65
N ASN A 30 9.06 -15.12 26.70
CA ASN A 30 9.50 -14.25 25.60
C ASN A 30 10.25 -15.05 24.52
N VAL A 31 9.50 -15.89 23.80
CA VAL A 31 9.97 -16.85 22.79
C VAL A 31 9.35 -16.50 21.44
N PRO A 32 10.09 -16.60 20.31
CA PRO A 32 9.54 -16.32 18.98
C PRO A 32 8.36 -17.25 18.63
N ILE A 33 7.34 -16.73 17.93
CA ILE A 33 6.12 -17.49 17.60
C ILE A 33 6.43 -18.79 16.85
N TYR A 34 7.32 -18.78 15.86
CA TYR A 34 7.69 -19.98 15.11
C TYR A 34 8.33 -21.07 15.98
N VAL A 35 9.05 -20.71 17.05
CA VAL A 35 9.59 -21.70 18.01
C VAL A 35 8.47 -22.34 18.83
N LEU A 36 7.50 -21.54 19.30
CA LEU A 36 6.33 -22.05 20.01
C LEU A 36 5.49 -22.97 19.11
N GLU A 37 5.25 -22.57 17.87
CA GLU A 37 4.44 -23.34 16.92
C GLU A 37 5.12 -24.62 16.44
N TYR A 38 6.46 -24.65 16.33
CA TYR A 38 7.21 -25.89 16.07
C TYR A 38 7.07 -26.88 17.23
N LEU A 39 7.23 -26.43 18.47
CA LEU A 39 7.05 -27.29 19.66
C LEU A 39 5.60 -27.78 19.78
N LEU A 40 4.62 -26.92 19.54
CA LEU A 40 3.20 -27.30 19.48
C LEU A 40 2.92 -28.26 18.32
N GLY A 41 3.55 -28.09 17.16
CA GLY A 41 3.43 -29.03 16.03
C GLY A 41 3.96 -30.44 16.36
N MET A 42 5.00 -30.56 17.18
CA MET A 42 5.51 -31.87 17.61
C MET A 42 4.66 -32.57 18.67
N TYR A 43 3.98 -31.83 19.56
CA TYR A 43 3.32 -32.40 20.74
C TYR A 43 1.80 -32.23 20.78
N CYS A 44 1.22 -31.41 19.89
CA CYS A 44 -0.20 -31.08 19.83
C CYS A 44 -0.79 -31.24 18.40
N ALA A 45 -0.15 -32.02 17.51
CA ALA A 45 -0.67 -32.33 16.16
C ALA A 45 -1.78 -33.40 16.20
N THR A 46 -2.85 -33.10 16.94
CA THR A 46 -4.05 -33.94 17.10
C THR A 46 -5.25 -33.02 17.33
N ASP A 47 -6.46 -33.53 17.10
CA ASP A 47 -7.73 -32.85 17.38
C ASP A 47 -8.32 -33.20 18.76
N ASP A 48 -7.76 -34.22 19.45
CA ASP A 48 -8.12 -34.63 20.80
C ASP A 48 -7.68 -33.59 21.87
N GLU A 49 -8.64 -33.00 22.58
CA GLU A 49 -8.39 -31.96 23.59
C GLU A 49 -7.55 -32.46 24.77
N ASP A 50 -7.70 -33.70 25.22
CA ASP A 50 -6.92 -34.24 26.35
C ASP A 50 -5.44 -34.39 25.96
N SER A 51 -5.17 -34.93 24.76
CA SER A 51 -3.83 -35.00 24.18
C SER A 51 -3.24 -33.62 23.91
N ILE A 52 -4.03 -32.65 23.42
CA ILE A 52 -3.59 -31.25 23.26
C ILE A 52 -3.18 -30.66 24.61
N ASN A 53 -3.97 -30.82 25.67
CA ASN A 53 -3.68 -30.25 26.98
C ASN A 53 -2.40 -30.87 27.59
N ALA A 54 -2.24 -32.19 27.47
CA ALA A 54 -0.99 -32.88 27.87
C ALA A 54 0.23 -32.41 27.05
N GLY A 55 0.04 -32.19 25.74
CA GLY A 55 1.06 -31.63 24.85
C GLY A 55 1.46 -30.20 25.23
N VAL A 56 0.50 -29.34 25.57
CA VAL A 56 0.73 -27.95 26.01
C VAL A 56 1.54 -27.91 27.32
N GLU A 57 1.20 -28.73 28.32
CA GLU A 57 2.01 -28.82 29.55
C GLU A 57 3.42 -29.35 29.28
N ARG A 58 3.57 -30.31 28.37
CA ARG A 58 4.89 -30.79 27.94
C ARG A 58 5.71 -29.68 27.26
N VAL A 59 5.10 -28.85 26.43
CA VAL A 59 5.75 -27.68 25.81
C VAL A 59 6.16 -26.65 26.85
N LYS A 60 5.31 -26.36 27.85
CA LYS A 60 5.66 -25.46 28.97
C LYS A 60 6.91 -25.94 29.72
N ASN A 61 6.97 -27.23 30.04
CA ASN A 61 8.11 -27.82 30.76
C ASN A 61 9.41 -27.73 29.92
N ILE A 62 9.36 -28.08 28.62
CA ILE A 62 10.49 -27.94 27.71
C ILE A 62 10.99 -26.49 27.64
N LEU A 63 10.08 -25.52 27.57
CA LEU A 63 10.46 -24.09 27.56
C LEU A 63 11.03 -23.64 28.91
N ALA A 64 10.51 -24.13 30.04
CA ALA A 64 11.03 -23.78 31.37
C ALA A 64 12.42 -24.36 31.63
N ASP A 65 12.70 -25.59 31.20
CA ASP A 65 13.95 -26.30 31.48
C ASP A 65 15.04 -26.08 30.43
N ASN A 66 14.68 -25.93 29.15
CA ASN A 66 15.63 -25.94 28.04
C ASN A 66 15.81 -24.57 27.35
N PHE A 67 14.86 -23.63 27.41
CA PHE A 67 15.02 -22.33 26.75
C PHE A 67 16.03 -21.45 27.48
N VAL A 68 17.12 -21.08 26.81
CA VAL A 68 18.18 -20.28 27.44
C VAL A 68 17.77 -18.81 27.48
N ARG A 69 17.62 -18.27 28.69
CA ARG A 69 17.52 -16.82 28.93
C ARG A 69 18.92 -16.23 29.11
N PRO A 70 19.28 -15.09 28.48
CA PRO A 70 20.63 -14.54 28.56
C PRO A 70 21.13 -14.24 29.99
N ASP A 71 20.23 -13.90 30.91
CA ASP A 71 20.51 -13.66 32.34
C ASP A 71 20.74 -14.96 33.14
N GLU A 72 20.25 -16.10 32.66
CA GLU A 72 20.47 -17.43 33.28
C GLU A 72 21.62 -18.22 32.62
N ALA A 73 22.36 -17.63 31.67
CA ALA A 73 23.36 -18.34 30.86
C ALA A 73 24.41 -19.09 31.69
N GLU A 74 25.00 -18.47 32.72
CA GLU A 74 26.01 -19.12 33.58
C GLU A 74 25.43 -20.26 34.44
N LYS A 75 24.16 -20.13 34.87
CA LYS A 75 23.45 -21.18 35.60
C LYS A 75 23.22 -22.41 34.71
N ILE A 76 22.87 -22.19 33.43
CA ILE A 76 22.75 -23.28 32.45
C ILE A 76 24.12 -23.90 32.14
N LYS A 77 25.20 -23.11 32.03
CA LYS A 77 26.58 -23.65 31.90
C LYS A 77 26.98 -24.53 33.08
N SER A 78 26.65 -24.14 34.32
CA SER A 78 26.90 -24.97 35.51
C SER A 78 26.12 -26.28 35.45
N LYS A 79 24.83 -26.24 35.10
CA LYS A 79 24.01 -27.46 34.87
C LYS A 79 24.64 -28.38 33.82
N ILE A 80 25.08 -27.85 32.67
CA ILE A 80 25.73 -28.63 31.60
C ILE A 80 27.00 -29.34 32.14
N ARG A 81 27.81 -28.63 32.93
CA ARG A 81 29.01 -29.18 33.58
C ARG A 81 28.68 -30.27 34.61
N GLU A 82 27.72 -30.02 35.50
CA GLU A 82 27.35 -30.94 36.58
C GLU A 82 26.64 -32.20 36.07
N MET A 83 25.73 -32.05 35.10
CA MET A 83 24.98 -33.18 34.53
C MET A 83 25.75 -33.92 33.43
N SER A 84 26.93 -33.42 33.02
CA SER A 84 27.74 -33.84 31.87
C SER A 84 27.05 -33.76 30.49
N ARG A 85 25.72 -33.89 30.41
CA ARG A 85 24.90 -33.72 29.20
C ARG A 85 23.63 -32.95 29.53
N TYR A 86 23.25 -31.99 28.69
CA TYR A 86 22.02 -31.22 28.84
C TYR A 86 21.46 -30.81 27.47
N THR A 87 20.16 -30.54 27.39
CA THR A 87 19.51 -30.04 26.17
C THR A 87 19.18 -28.56 26.34
N VAL A 88 19.50 -27.73 25.36
CA VAL A 88 19.21 -26.30 25.34
C VAL A 88 18.46 -25.91 24.06
N ILE A 89 17.64 -24.86 24.14
CA ILE A 89 17.03 -24.19 23.00
C ILE A 89 17.67 -22.81 22.91
N ASP A 90 18.42 -22.58 21.83
CA ASP A 90 19.17 -21.35 21.59
C ASP A 90 19.31 -21.10 20.07
N LYS A 91 19.67 -19.88 19.68
CA LYS A 91 20.01 -19.52 18.32
C LYS A 91 21.50 -19.73 18.05
N LEU A 92 21.81 -20.58 17.09
CA LEU A 92 23.17 -20.92 16.68
C LEU A 92 23.54 -20.23 15.37
N THR A 93 24.71 -19.61 15.35
CA THR A 93 25.38 -19.11 14.13
C THR A 93 26.72 -19.83 13.98
N VAL A 94 27.10 -20.21 12.78
CA VAL A 94 28.32 -20.98 12.49
C VAL A 94 29.24 -20.17 11.58
N LYS A 95 30.55 -20.33 11.77
CA LYS A 95 31.60 -19.75 10.93
C LYS A 95 32.68 -20.79 10.66
N LEU A 96 33.30 -20.72 9.48
CA LEU A 96 34.52 -21.49 9.22
C LEU A 96 35.68 -20.85 9.99
N ASN A 97 36.40 -21.64 10.77
CA ASN A 97 37.65 -21.24 11.40
C ASN A 97 38.82 -21.65 10.50
N GLU A 98 39.13 -20.80 9.53
CA GLU A 98 40.18 -21.01 8.51
C GLU A 98 41.57 -21.39 9.10
N LYS A 99 41.85 -21.03 10.36
CA LYS A 99 43.11 -21.38 11.03
C LYS A 99 43.18 -22.82 11.56
N LYS A 100 42.02 -23.43 11.83
CA LYS A 100 41.90 -24.80 12.36
C LYS A 100 41.19 -25.75 11.39
N ASP A 101 40.73 -25.26 10.24
CA ASP A 101 39.92 -25.96 9.23
C ASP A 101 38.70 -26.70 9.80
N ILE A 102 38.01 -26.06 10.74
CA ILE A 102 36.80 -26.57 11.39
C ILE A 102 35.68 -25.54 11.36
N TYR A 103 34.44 -26.01 11.32
CA TYR A 103 33.28 -25.16 11.59
C TYR A 103 33.11 -24.98 13.09
N VAL A 104 32.84 -23.74 13.50
CA VAL A 104 32.57 -23.42 14.91
C VAL A 104 31.27 -22.63 15.06
N ALA A 105 30.46 -23.05 16.01
CA ALA A 105 29.22 -22.43 16.42
C ALA A 105 29.44 -21.33 17.49
N GLU A 106 28.49 -20.41 17.50
CA GLU A 106 28.32 -19.31 18.43
C GLU A 106 26.84 -19.29 18.87
N PHE A 107 26.62 -19.36 20.17
CA PHE A 107 25.30 -19.45 20.81
C PHE A 107 24.86 -18.05 21.25
N SER A 108 23.68 -17.62 20.81
CA SER A 108 23.16 -16.26 21.05
C SER A 108 22.93 -15.99 22.54
N ASN A 109 22.17 -16.84 23.23
CA ASN A 109 21.71 -16.58 24.59
C ASN A 109 22.64 -17.19 25.63
N LEU A 110 23.18 -18.39 25.37
CA LEU A 110 24.16 -19.05 26.24
C LEU A 110 25.54 -18.36 26.16
N GLY A 111 25.80 -17.59 25.10
CA GLY A 111 27.03 -16.82 24.92
C GLY A 111 28.29 -17.65 24.69
N LEU A 112 28.15 -18.96 24.43
CA LEU A 112 29.27 -19.82 24.05
C LEU A 112 29.78 -19.44 22.66
N LYS A 113 31.10 -19.39 22.49
CA LYS A 113 31.75 -19.07 21.21
C LYS A 113 32.81 -20.11 20.90
N ASN A 114 33.06 -20.32 19.61
CA ASN A 114 34.07 -21.25 19.13
C ASN A 114 33.82 -22.70 19.63
N VAL A 115 32.56 -23.13 19.65
CA VAL A 115 32.16 -24.52 19.94
C VAL A 115 32.24 -25.30 18.63
N GLU A 116 32.93 -26.43 18.57
CA GLU A 116 33.04 -27.21 17.32
C GLU A 116 31.68 -27.80 16.89
N ILE A 117 31.40 -27.79 15.58
CA ILE A 117 30.19 -28.38 15.00
C ILE A 117 30.53 -29.20 13.74
N SER A 118 29.91 -30.37 13.60
CA SER A 118 30.10 -31.23 12.43
C SER A 118 29.73 -30.53 11.12
N ALA A 119 30.59 -30.68 10.11
CA ALA A 119 30.36 -30.18 8.75
C ALA A 119 29.09 -30.75 8.10
N ASN A 120 28.56 -31.89 8.57
CA ASN A 120 27.30 -32.45 8.06
C ASN A 120 26.12 -31.53 8.36
N TYR A 121 26.01 -31.01 9.60
CA TYR A 121 24.97 -30.03 9.96
C TYR A 121 25.07 -28.74 9.13
N VAL A 122 26.29 -28.34 8.77
CA VAL A 122 26.52 -27.13 7.96
C VAL A 122 26.11 -27.34 6.51
N LYS A 123 26.34 -28.53 5.94
CA LYS A 123 25.89 -28.92 4.59
C LYS A 123 24.37 -29.09 4.51
N GLU A 124 23.76 -29.66 5.54
CA GLU A 124 22.31 -29.90 5.60
C GLU A 124 21.54 -28.59 5.89
N TYR A 125 22.10 -27.70 6.72
CA TYR A 125 21.46 -26.47 7.17
C TYR A 125 22.33 -25.25 6.89
N GLU A 126 22.50 -24.90 5.61
CA GLU A 126 23.34 -23.77 5.15
C GLU A 126 23.06 -22.44 5.88
N LYS A 127 21.81 -22.22 6.31
CA LYS A 127 21.38 -21.06 7.12
C LYS A 127 22.22 -20.84 8.40
N LEU A 128 22.85 -21.89 8.94
CA LEU A 128 23.81 -21.80 10.05
C LEU A 128 24.95 -20.83 9.73
N LEU A 129 25.45 -20.77 8.49
CA LEU A 129 26.54 -19.88 8.07
C LEU A 129 26.13 -18.41 7.85
N GLY A 130 24.83 -18.12 7.86
CA GLY A 130 24.26 -16.80 7.61
C GLY A 130 23.88 -16.06 8.90
N GLY A 131 22.58 -15.79 9.05
CA GLY A 131 22.01 -15.08 10.20
C GLY A 131 21.79 -15.94 11.45
N GLY A 132 22.11 -17.23 11.39
CA GLY A 132 21.89 -18.22 12.45
C GLY A 132 20.44 -18.69 12.58
N ILE A 133 20.24 -19.90 13.09
CA ILE A 133 18.94 -20.58 13.25
C ILE A 133 18.69 -20.99 14.69
N TRP A 134 17.42 -21.02 15.10
CA TRP A 134 17.05 -21.60 16.39
C TRP A 134 17.13 -23.12 16.33
N CYS A 135 17.78 -23.73 17.31
CA CYS A 135 17.97 -25.17 17.40
C CYS A 135 17.66 -25.69 18.80
N ILE A 136 17.13 -26.91 18.88
CA ILE A 136 17.28 -27.76 20.05
C ILE A 136 18.67 -28.39 19.93
N VAL A 137 19.54 -28.18 20.93
CA VAL A 137 20.92 -28.66 20.92
C VAL A 137 21.20 -29.48 22.16
N LYS A 138 21.74 -30.69 21.95
CA LYS A 138 22.31 -31.49 23.03
C LYS A 138 23.77 -31.10 23.17
N LEU A 139 24.10 -30.58 24.34
CA LEU A 139 25.47 -30.23 24.74
C LEU A 139 26.01 -31.27 25.69
N GLN A 140 27.26 -31.65 25.48
CA GLN A 140 28.07 -32.40 26.44
C GLN A 140 29.16 -31.48 27.00
N TYR A 141 29.50 -31.67 28.27
CA TYR A 141 30.68 -31.08 28.89
C TYR A 141 31.78 -32.15 29.01
N PHE A 142 32.97 -31.86 28.50
CA PHE A 142 34.16 -32.67 28.71
C PHE A 142 35.38 -31.76 28.78
N TYR A 143 36.19 -31.92 29.83
CA TYR A 143 37.40 -31.12 30.05
C TYR A 143 38.57 -32.07 30.25
N GLU A 144 39.63 -31.89 29.48
CA GLU A 144 40.82 -32.75 29.48
C GLU A 144 42.05 -31.93 29.88
N ASP A 145 42.71 -32.33 30.97
CA ASP A 145 43.89 -31.64 31.49
C ASP A 145 45.07 -31.79 30.52
N GLY A 146 45.55 -30.65 29.99
CA GLY A 146 46.71 -30.57 29.11
C GLY A 146 46.42 -30.09 27.69
N VAL A 147 45.15 -30.05 27.27
CA VAL A 147 44.78 -29.52 25.93
C VAL A 147 44.55 -28.01 25.99
N ILE A 148 45.46 -27.25 25.37
CA ILE A 148 45.36 -25.77 25.29
C ILE A 148 44.34 -25.38 24.20
N ASP A 149 43.52 -24.36 24.48
CA ASP A 149 42.50 -23.80 23.57
C ASP A 149 41.39 -24.78 23.09
N GLN A 150 41.09 -25.82 23.87
CA GLN A 150 39.89 -26.65 23.68
C GLN A 150 38.69 -26.02 24.39
N ASN A 151 37.55 -25.93 23.70
CA ASN A 151 36.28 -25.56 24.31
C ASN A 151 35.69 -26.81 24.98
N PRO A 152 35.42 -26.80 26.31
CA PRO A 152 34.92 -27.99 26.99
C PRO A 152 33.44 -28.30 26.70
N PHE A 153 32.74 -27.39 26.03
CA PHE A 153 31.39 -27.63 25.53
C PHE A 153 31.45 -28.25 24.14
N ILE A 154 30.82 -29.41 23.97
CA ILE A 154 30.76 -30.20 22.74
C ILE A 154 29.31 -30.31 22.29
N ILE A 155 29.05 -30.12 20.99
CA ILE A 155 27.73 -30.36 20.39
C ILE A 155 27.60 -31.85 20.09
N ASP A 156 26.71 -32.54 20.81
CA ASP A 156 26.37 -33.96 20.60
C ASP A 156 25.35 -34.11 19.46
N SER A 157 24.32 -33.24 19.44
CA SER A 157 23.38 -33.17 18.30
C SER A 157 22.75 -31.80 18.14
N VAL A 158 22.52 -31.37 16.89
CA VAL A 158 21.73 -30.17 16.54
C VAL A 158 20.44 -30.60 15.86
N THR A 159 19.31 -30.06 16.29
CA THR A 159 18.00 -30.20 15.65
C THR A 159 17.42 -28.81 15.40
N PRO A 160 17.46 -28.30 14.16
CA PRO A 160 16.83 -27.04 13.80
C PRO A 160 15.35 -27.01 14.16
N ILE A 161 14.91 -25.86 14.66
CA ILE A 161 13.50 -25.53 14.89
C ILE A 161 12.96 -24.89 13.60
N GLN A 162 13.08 -25.65 12.50
CA GLN A 162 12.65 -25.29 11.15
C GLN A 162 12.20 -26.54 10.39
N MET A 163 11.28 -26.36 9.44
CA MET A 163 10.94 -27.34 8.41
C MET A 163 12.17 -27.56 7.50
N PRO A 164 12.73 -28.78 7.43
CA PRO A 164 13.99 -28.99 6.72
C PRO A 164 13.88 -28.81 5.20
N ASN A 165 12.72 -29.10 4.60
CA ASN A 165 12.41 -28.79 3.20
C ASN A 165 10.91 -28.52 3.01
N MET A 166 10.58 -27.67 2.04
CA MET A 166 9.21 -27.39 1.59
C MET A 166 8.84 -28.31 0.43
N ASP A 167 7.86 -29.20 0.63
CA ASP A 167 7.25 -29.94 -0.47
C ASP A 167 6.22 -29.05 -1.18
N MET A 168 6.52 -28.68 -2.42
CA MET A 168 5.66 -27.83 -3.24
C MET A 168 4.55 -28.61 -3.95
N ASP A 169 4.72 -29.92 -4.17
CA ASP A 169 3.73 -30.74 -4.86
C ASP A 169 2.61 -31.13 -3.87
N GLU A 170 2.97 -31.43 -2.61
CA GLU A 170 2.02 -31.55 -1.48
C GLU A 170 1.18 -30.27 -1.32
N LEU A 171 1.82 -29.09 -1.37
CA LEU A 171 1.11 -27.81 -1.30
C LEU A 171 0.13 -27.63 -2.47
N VAL A 172 0.55 -27.95 -3.69
CA VAL A 172 -0.26 -27.80 -4.90
C VAL A 172 -1.47 -28.72 -4.87
N GLU A 173 -1.28 -30.00 -4.56
CA GLU A 173 -2.39 -30.98 -4.47
C GLU A 173 -3.30 -30.71 -3.27
N GLY A 174 -2.74 -30.28 -2.14
CA GLY A 174 -3.51 -29.83 -0.98
C GLY A 174 -4.35 -28.58 -1.30
N ARG A 175 -3.79 -27.59 -2.01
CA ARG A 175 -4.49 -26.36 -2.42
C ARG A 175 -5.71 -26.65 -3.29
N LYS A 176 -5.64 -27.63 -4.20
CA LYS A 176 -6.77 -28.00 -5.10
C LYS A 176 -8.02 -28.47 -4.34
N GLN A 177 -7.88 -28.90 -3.08
CA GLN A 177 -9.01 -29.37 -2.28
C GLN A 177 -9.86 -28.23 -1.71
N PHE A 178 -9.37 -26.98 -1.74
CA PHE A 178 -10.02 -25.81 -1.13
C PHE A 178 -10.56 -24.84 -2.18
N SER A 179 -11.70 -24.22 -1.90
CA SER A 179 -12.17 -23.06 -2.65
C SER A 179 -11.28 -21.82 -2.43
N LYS A 180 -11.47 -20.78 -3.25
CA LYS A 180 -10.78 -19.49 -3.09
C LYS A 180 -10.96 -18.91 -1.68
N GLU A 181 -12.20 -18.83 -1.22
CA GLU A 181 -12.55 -18.24 0.08
C GLU A 181 -12.01 -19.08 1.26
N GLU A 182 -12.12 -20.41 1.19
CA GLU A 182 -11.51 -21.29 2.20
C GLU A 182 -9.98 -21.09 2.29
N TRP A 183 -9.31 -20.94 1.14
CA TRP A 183 -7.87 -20.74 1.09
C TRP A 183 -7.45 -19.36 1.64
N ILE A 184 -8.18 -18.30 1.30
CA ILE A 184 -8.00 -16.96 1.88
C ILE A 184 -8.13 -17.03 3.41
N ASP A 185 -9.17 -17.71 3.91
CA ASP A 185 -9.40 -17.87 5.34
C ASP A 185 -8.28 -18.67 6.03
N ILE A 186 -7.74 -19.71 5.38
CA ILE A 186 -6.58 -20.45 5.88
C ILE A 186 -5.35 -19.53 5.98
N LEU A 187 -5.04 -18.74 4.95
CA LEU A 187 -3.89 -17.83 4.96
C LEU A 187 -4.02 -16.76 6.06
N ILE A 188 -5.22 -16.21 6.24
CA ILE A 188 -5.51 -15.20 7.26
C ILE A 188 -5.44 -15.79 8.68
N ARG A 189 -5.93 -17.02 8.89
CA ARG A 189 -5.73 -17.76 10.16
C ARG A 189 -4.27 -18.06 10.43
N SER A 190 -3.50 -18.36 9.39
CA SER A 190 -2.07 -18.70 9.50
C SER A 190 -1.24 -17.52 10.06
N ILE A 191 -1.60 -16.28 9.72
CA ILE A 191 -1.00 -15.05 10.29
C ILE A 191 -1.61 -14.63 11.64
N GLY A 192 -2.55 -15.40 12.19
CA GLY A 192 -3.16 -15.20 13.51
C GLY A 192 -4.47 -14.39 13.54
N MET A 193 -5.06 -14.03 12.39
CA MET A 193 -6.26 -13.20 12.29
C MET A 193 -7.53 -14.06 12.10
N GLU A 194 -8.67 -13.66 12.66
CA GLU A 194 -9.96 -14.35 12.45
C GLU A 194 -10.69 -13.83 11.20
N PRO A 195 -10.83 -14.63 10.13
CA PRO A 195 -11.37 -14.12 8.86
C PRO A 195 -12.85 -13.72 8.93
N THR A 196 -13.64 -14.33 9.83
CA THR A 196 -15.07 -14.00 9.95
C THR A 196 -15.35 -12.63 10.58
N GLN A 197 -14.31 -12.00 11.16
CA GLN A 197 -14.39 -10.66 11.75
C GLN A 197 -13.76 -9.59 10.84
N LEU A 198 -13.43 -9.94 9.59
CA LEU A 198 -12.84 -9.05 8.60
C LEU A 198 -13.76 -8.92 7.38
N GLU A 199 -14.04 -7.67 6.98
CA GLU A 199 -14.63 -7.38 5.67
C GLU A 199 -13.71 -7.88 4.54
N ASN A 200 -14.28 -8.26 3.39
CA ASN A 200 -13.50 -8.82 2.28
C ASN A 200 -12.33 -7.90 1.87
N LYS A 201 -12.56 -6.58 1.78
CA LYS A 201 -11.50 -5.60 1.47
C LYS A 201 -10.31 -5.70 2.44
N VAL A 202 -10.57 -5.93 3.73
CA VAL A 202 -9.55 -6.08 4.76
C VAL A 202 -8.84 -7.44 4.66
N LYS A 203 -9.55 -8.51 4.25
CA LYS A 203 -8.92 -9.80 3.91
C LYS A 203 -7.85 -9.60 2.83
N TRP A 204 -8.18 -8.88 1.76
CA TRP A 204 -7.22 -8.53 0.70
C TRP A 204 -6.04 -7.68 1.18
N HIS A 205 -6.27 -6.72 2.09
CA HIS A 205 -5.19 -5.99 2.74
C HIS A 205 -4.25 -6.89 3.56
N MET A 206 -4.78 -7.93 4.22
CA MET A 206 -3.95 -8.91 4.95
C MET A 206 -3.15 -9.80 4.00
N LEU A 207 -3.73 -10.22 2.86
CA LEU A 207 -3.01 -10.94 1.80
C LEU A 207 -1.87 -10.09 1.25
N LEU A 208 -2.11 -8.81 0.98
CA LEU A 208 -1.10 -7.92 0.42
C LEU A 208 0.08 -7.68 1.36
N ARG A 209 -0.13 -7.68 2.69
CA ARG A 209 1.00 -7.66 3.65
C ARG A 209 1.95 -8.86 3.48
N MET A 210 1.48 -10.01 2.99
CA MET A 210 2.33 -11.18 2.72
C MET A 210 3.08 -11.12 1.38
N VAL A 211 2.64 -10.29 0.42
CA VAL A 211 3.31 -10.17 -0.90
C VAL A 211 4.81 -9.85 -0.82
N PRO A 212 5.29 -8.92 0.04
CA PRO A 212 6.73 -8.71 0.27
C PRO A 212 7.54 -9.98 0.57
N LEU A 213 6.92 -10.98 1.22
CA LEU A 213 7.56 -12.23 1.64
C LEU A 213 7.66 -13.26 0.49
N CYS A 214 6.74 -13.24 -0.49
CA CYS A 214 6.75 -14.16 -1.65
C CYS A 214 7.14 -13.53 -2.99
N GLU A 215 7.26 -12.21 -3.07
CA GLU A 215 7.71 -11.49 -4.26
C GLU A 215 9.07 -10.81 -4.05
N ASN A 216 9.94 -10.85 -5.06
CA ASN A 216 11.29 -10.29 -4.97
C ASN A 216 11.30 -8.78 -5.18
N ASN A 217 12.11 -8.08 -4.37
CA ASN A 217 12.29 -6.63 -4.48
C ASN A 217 10.92 -5.90 -4.55
N TYR A 218 9.97 -6.28 -3.68
CA TYR A 218 8.64 -5.71 -3.65
C TYR A 218 8.56 -4.56 -2.65
N ASN A 219 8.77 -3.34 -3.15
CA ASN A 219 8.66 -2.12 -2.36
C ASN A 219 7.20 -1.72 -2.16
N MET A 220 6.79 -1.44 -0.91
CA MET A 220 5.47 -0.86 -0.61
C MET A 220 5.48 -0.06 0.69
N CYS A 221 4.48 0.80 0.89
CA CYS A 221 4.21 1.44 2.18
C CYS A 221 2.84 1.05 2.74
N GLU A 222 2.75 1.00 4.07
CA GLU A 222 1.49 0.94 4.80
C GLU A 222 1.43 2.08 5.83
N LEU A 223 0.56 3.04 5.57
CA LEU A 223 0.34 4.20 6.44
C LEU A 223 -1.11 4.19 6.94
N GLY A 224 -1.30 4.42 8.24
CA GLY A 224 -2.63 4.37 8.87
C GLY A 224 -2.57 4.55 10.39
N PRO A 225 -3.69 4.43 11.10
CA PRO A 225 -3.76 4.62 12.56
C PRO A 225 -2.83 3.70 13.35
N ARG A 226 -2.49 4.11 14.58
CA ARG A 226 -1.77 3.27 15.53
C ARG A 226 -2.62 2.05 15.93
N GLY A 227 -1.98 0.90 16.11
CA GLY A 227 -2.62 -0.30 16.63
C GLY A 227 -3.34 -1.19 15.60
N THR A 228 -3.07 -1.06 14.30
CA THR A 228 -3.67 -1.90 13.23
C THR A 228 -2.83 -3.13 12.84
N GLY A 229 -1.86 -3.52 13.68
CA GLY A 229 -1.04 -4.74 13.50
C GLY A 229 0.04 -4.68 12.41
N LYS A 230 0.27 -3.52 11.78
CA LYS A 230 1.15 -3.31 10.60
C LYS A 230 2.51 -4.00 10.68
N SER A 231 3.21 -3.85 11.81
CA SER A 231 4.56 -4.39 12.02
C SER A 231 4.60 -5.87 12.46
N HIS A 232 3.45 -6.46 12.82
CA HIS A 232 3.38 -7.80 13.41
C HIS A 232 3.88 -8.89 12.46
N LEU A 233 3.44 -8.84 11.19
CA LEU A 233 3.79 -9.85 10.18
C LEU A 233 5.31 -9.95 9.99
N TYR A 234 5.99 -8.82 9.75
CA TYR A 234 7.44 -8.79 9.46
C TYR A 234 8.32 -9.05 10.69
N LYS A 235 7.75 -9.03 11.90
CA LYS A 235 8.45 -9.33 13.15
C LYS A 235 8.29 -10.79 13.59
N GLU A 236 7.11 -11.37 13.39
CA GLU A 236 6.71 -12.61 14.07
C GLU A 236 6.43 -13.77 13.09
N ILE A 237 6.06 -13.49 11.84
CA ILE A 237 5.49 -14.49 10.91
C ILE A 237 6.51 -15.01 9.88
N SER A 238 7.69 -14.41 9.76
CA SER A 238 8.79 -14.99 8.96
C SER A 238 10.12 -14.88 9.69
N PRO A 239 10.89 -15.98 9.84
CA PRO A 239 12.27 -15.92 10.30
C PRO A 239 13.22 -15.33 9.23
N ASN A 240 12.70 -15.03 8.03
CA ASN A 240 13.43 -14.45 6.91
C ASN A 240 13.10 -12.95 6.69
N SER A 241 12.35 -12.30 7.59
CA SER A 241 12.16 -10.84 7.60
C SER A 241 12.79 -10.17 8.81
N ILE A 242 13.24 -8.92 8.65
CA ILE A 242 13.74 -8.08 9.74
C ILE A 242 12.94 -6.78 9.84
N LEU A 243 12.54 -6.43 11.07
CA LEU A 243 11.95 -5.13 11.40
C LEU A 243 13.04 -4.19 11.95
N VAL A 244 13.31 -3.10 11.25
CA VAL A 244 14.21 -2.03 11.65
C VAL A 244 13.38 -0.98 12.40
N SER A 245 13.54 -0.93 13.72
CA SER A 245 12.87 0.02 14.61
C SER A 245 13.84 1.10 15.12
N GLY A 246 13.34 2.30 15.44
CA GLY A 246 14.12 3.37 16.07
C GLY A 246 14.80 4.37 15.13
N GLY A 247 14.45 4.37 13.84
CA GLY A 247 14.72 5.44 12.88
C GLY A 247 16.17 5.62 12.39
N GLN A 248 17.17 5.46 13.25
CA GLN A 248 18.58 5.62 12.86
C GLN A 248 19.12 4.33 12.23
N THR A 249 19.41 4.39 10.93
CA THR A 249 20.18 3.36 10.23
C THR A 249 21.38 3.97 9.50
N THR A 250 22.28 3.11 9.02
CA THR A 250 23.43 3.52 8.20
C THR A 250 23.42 2.75 6.89
N VAL A 251 23.98 3.34 5.84
CA VAL A 251 24.10 2.65 4.55
C VAL A 251 24.97 1.40 4.68
N ALA A 252 25.95 1.42 5.61
CA ALA A 252 26.78 0.26 5.93
C ALA A 252 25.99 -0.92 6.51
N ASN A 253 25.03 -0.66 7.41
CA ASN A 253 24.15 -1.69 7.98
C ASN A 253 23.14 -2.20 6.95
N LEU A 254 22.51 -1.29 6.18
CA LEU A 254 21.45 -1.64 5.24
C LEU A 254 21.98 -2.37 4.00
N PHE A 255 23.09 -1.90 3.41
CA PHE A 255 23.58 -2.36 2.09
C PHE A 255 24.88 -3.16 2.13
N TYR A 256 25.98 -2.53 2.53
CA TYR A 256 27.30 -3.18 2.50
C TYR A 256 28.33 -2.43 3.34
N ASN A 257 29.00 -3.12 4.26
CA ASN A 257 30.07 -2.56 5.08
C ASN A 257 31.42 -2.69 4.36
N MET A 258 31.99 -1.55 3.93
CA MET A 258 33.26 -1.50 3.20
C MET A 258 34.47 -1.93 4.03
N SER A 259 34.51 -1.67 5.35
CA SER A 259 35.67 -2.02 6.18
C SER A 259 35.70 -3.51 6.54
N GLN A 260 34.53 -4.11 6.76
CA GLN A 260 34.39 -5.54 7.05
C GLN A 260 34.18 -6.41 5.80
N ARG A 261 33.96 -5.80 4.63
CA ARG A 261 33.58 -6.47 3.37
C ARG A 261 32.34 -7.38 3.49
N LYS A 262 31.38 -7.00 4.35
CA LYS A 262 30.16 -7.78 4.63
C LYS A 262 28.93 -7.13 4.00
N ILE A 263 28.04 -7.97 3.48
CA ILE A 263 26.74 -7.52 2.99
C ILE A 263 25.83 -7.13 4.15
N GLY A 264 25.03 -6.08 3.93
CA GLY A 264 24.06 -5.55 4.87
C GLY A 264 22.72 -6.28 4.80
N LEU A 265 21.73 -5.74 5.52
CA LEU A 265 20.41 -6.36 5.67
C LEU A 265 19.75 -6.74 4.34
N VAL A 266 19.81 -5.90 3.30
CA VAL A 266 19.13 -6.20 2.02
C VAL A 266 19.67 -7.46 1.32
N GLY A 267 20.90 -7.89 1.64
CA GLY A 267 21.49 -9.12 1.08
C GLY A 267 21.37 -10.35 1.97
N MET A 268 20.74 -10.24 3.15
CA MET A 268 20.60 -11.35 4.12
C MET A 268 19.15 -11.75 4.41
N TRP A 269 18.18 -10.89 4.09
CA TRP A 269 16.77 -11.06 4.46
C TRP A 269 15.86 -11.02 3.22
N ASP A 270 14.75 -11.76 3.23
CA ASP A 270 13.74 -11.73 2.17
C ASP A 270 12.91 -10.43 2.21
N THR A 271 12.78 -9.82 3.40
CA THR A 271 12.10 -8.53 3.58
C THR A 271 12.78 -7.70 4.67
N VAL A 272 13.04 -6.43 4.36
CA VAL A 272 13.47 -5.40 5.32
C VAL A 272 12.30 -4.44 5.52
N ALA A 273 11.68 -4.49 6.68
CA ALA A 273 10.59 -3.61 7.06
C ALA A 273 11.10 -2.48 7.97
N PHE A 274 10.75 -1.23 7.67
CA PHE A 274 11.04 -0.07 8.49
C PHE A 274 9.79 0.28 9.30
N ASP A 275 9.88 0.21 10.63
CA ASP A 275 8.84 0.73 11.50
C ASP A 275 9.04 2.22 11.78
N GLU A 276 7.94 2.92 12.06
CA GLU A 276 7.91 4.36 12.31
C GLU A 276 8.67 5.20 11.26
N VAL A 277 8.25 5.12 9.98
CA VAL A 277 8.93 5.78 8.84
C VAL A 277 9.34 7.24 9.06
N ALA A 278 8.56 8.02 9.83
CA ALA A 278 8.86 9.40 10.20
C ALA A 278 10.23 9.57 10.89
N GLY A 279 10.72 8.54 11.59
CA GLY A 279 12.02 8.54 12.25
C GLY A 279 13.20 8.18 11.35
N ILE A 280 12.98 7.75 10.10
CA ILE A 280 14.05 7.29 9.20
C ILE A 280 15.06 8.41 8.97
N THR A 281 16.26 8.20 9.47
CA THR A 281 17.38 9.14 9.35
C THR A 281 18.64 8.40 8.93
N PHE A 282 19.25 8.86 7.84
CA PHE A 282 20.54 8.37 7.36
C PHE A 282 21.65 9.30 7.81
N LYS A 283 22.70 8.74 8.42
CA LYS A 283 23.93 9.49 8.73
C LYS A 283 24.72 9.84 7.46
N ASP A 284 24.61 9.00 6.43
CA ASP A 284 25.25 9.18 5.13
C ASP A 284 24.27 9.87 4.16
N LYS A 285 24.68 10.97 3.50
CA LYS A 285 23.81 11.72 2.58
C LYS A 285 23.32 10.88 1.38
N ASP A 286 24.12 9.91 0.95
CA ASP A 286 23.84 9.10 -0.25
C ASP A 286 22.85 7.96 0.00
N GLY A 287 22.39 7.75 1.24
CA GLY A 287 21.57 6.59 1.61
C GLY A 287 20.25 6.49 0.85
N ILE A 288 19.56 7.62 0.66
CA ILE A 288 18.30 7.68 -0.10
C ILE A 288 18.57 7.39 -1.58
N GLN A 289 19.70 7.83 -2.15
CA GLN A 289 20.04 7.55 -3.55
C GLN A 289 20.30 6.05 -3.78
N ILE A 290 21.09 5.41 -2.90
CA ILE A 290 21.36 3.97 -2.98
C ILE A 290 20.07 3.15 -2.79
N MET A 291 19.14 3.60 -1.93
CA MET A 291 17.80 3.02 -1.84
C MET A 291 17.02 3.17 -3.14
N LYS A 292 17.02 4.35 -3.79
CA LYS A 292 16.35 4.54 -5.08
C LYS A 292 16.90 3.58 -6.14
N ASP A 293 18.21 3.43 -6.23
CA ASP A 293 18.81 2.53 -7.23
C ASP A 293 18.38 1.08 -6.95
N TYR A 294 18.53 0.62 -5.69
CA TYR A 294 18.09 -0.72 -5.27
C TYR A 294 16.59 -1.00 -5.46
N MET A 295 15.74 -0.03 -5.14
CA MET A 295 14.28 -0.16 -5.28
C MET A 295 13.86 -0.25 -6.76
N ALA A 296 14.68 0.21 -7.70
CA ALA A 296 14.41 0.10 -9.14
C ALA A 296 14.92 -1.19 -9.77
N SER A 297 16.15 -1.63 -9.44
CA SER A 297 16.82 -2.75 -10.13
C SER A 297 16.93 -4.05 -9.32
N GLY A 298 16.75 -4.00 -8.00
CA GLY A 298 17.18 -5.10 -7.11
C GLY A 298 18.69 -5.21 -6.96
N SER A 299 19.45 -4.19 -7.37
CA SER A 299 20.91 -4.16 -7.27
C SER A 299 21.39 -2.81 -6.73
N PHE A 300 22.57 -2.79 -6.12
CA PHE A 300 23.20 -1.55 -5.67
C PHE A 300 24.69 -1.55 -5.95
N ALA A 301 25.22 -0.40 -6.39
CA ALA A 301 26.65 -0.20 -6.56
C ALA A 301 27.26 0.35 -5.27
N ARG A 302 28.29 -0.32 -4.72
CA ARG A 302 29.08 0.24 -3.62
C ARG A 302 30.53 -0.22 -3.67
N GLY A 303 31.45 0.71 -3.90
CA GLY A 303 32.85 0.41 -4.16
C GLY A 303 33.10 0.18 -5.66
N LYS A 304 33.70 -0.95 -6.02
CA LYS A 304 34.04 -1.30 -7.42
C LYS A 304 33.11 -2.34 -8.06
N GLU A 305 32.13 -2.84 -7.31
CA GLU A 305 31.24 -3.93 -7.74
C GLU A 305 29.78 -3.54 -7.52
N GLU A 306 28.93 -3.98 -8.44
CA GLU A 306 27.49 -4.02 -8.28
C GLU A 306 27.10 -5.31 -7.53
N LYS A 307 26.16 -5.22 -6.60
CA LYS A 307 25.67 -6.37 -5.83
C LYS A 307 24.16 -6.46 -5.99
N ALA A 308 23.69 -7.58 -6.54
CA ALA A 308 22.28 -7.93 -6.60
C ALA A 308 21.80 -8.46 -5.24
N ALA A 309 20.55 -8.17 -4.89
CA ALA A 309 19.87 -8.77 -3.74
C ALA A 309 18.34 -8.82 -3.96
N SER A 310 17.66 -9.70 -3.22
CA SER A 310 16.24 -10.02 -3.44
C SER A 310 15.29 -9.36 -2.45
N ALA A 311 15.78 -8.71 -1.38
CA ALA A 311 14.96 -8.18 -0.29
C ALA A 311 13.88 -7.19 -0.75
N SER A 312 12.67 -7.40 -0.26
CA SER A 312 11.56 -6.45 -0.38
C SER A 312 11.68 -5.34 0.68
N MET A 313 11.36 -4.10 0.33
CA MET A 313 11.37 -2.97 1.27
C MET A 313 9.94 -2.58 1.68
N VAL A 314 9.62 -2.69 2.96
CA VAL A 314 8.30 -2.32 3.49
C VAL A 314 8.43 -1.12 4.41
N PHE A 315 7.58 -0.11 4.23
CA PHE A 315 7.62 1.14 4.98
C PHE A 315 6.34 1.30 5.80
N VAL A 316 6.42 1.12 7.13
CA VAL A 316 5.28 1.13 8.04
C VAL A 316 5.22 2.45 8.81
N GLY A 317 4.09 3.14 8.74
CA GLY A 317 3.95 4.46 9.34
C GLY A 317 2.60 4.77 9.93
N ASN A 318 2.56 5.88 10.68
CA ASN A 318 1.36 6.34 11.36
C ASN A 318 0.82 7.62 10.70
N ILE A 319 -0.47 7.61 10.37
CA ILE A 319 -1.22 8.80 9.98
C ILE A 319 -1.85 9.38 11.25
N ASN A 320 -1.61 10.68 11.51
CA ASN A 320 -2.08 11.38 12.71
C ASN A 320 -3.28 12.30 12.44
N GLN A 321 -3.63 12.56 11.18
CA GLN A 321 -4.74 13.41 10.72
C GLN A 321 -5.80 12.53 10.01
N SER A 322 -7.00 13.05 9.70
CA SER A 322 -7.92 12.29 8.83
C SER A 322 -7.43 12.29 7.38
N VAL A 323 -7.74 11.22 6.65
CA VAL A 323 -7.37 11.05 5.23
C VAL A 323 -7.96 12.19 4.38
N ASP A 324 -9.20 12.60 4.65
CA ASP A 324 -9.87 13.70 3.93
C ASP A 324 -9.18 15.05 4.12
N VAL A 325 -8.60 15.32 5.29
CA VAL A 325 -7.82 16.54 5.55
C VAL A 325 -6.49 16.45 4.83
N LEU A 326 -5.76 15.34 5.00
CA LEU A 326 -4.49 15.06 4.33
C LEU A 326 -4.59 15.19 2.80
N LEU A 327 -5.68 14.72 2.21
CA LEU A 327 -5.91 14.82 0.76
C LEU A 327 -6.26 16.23 0.29
N LYS A 328 -6.68 17.14 1.17
CA LYS A 328 -6.98 18.54 0.85
C LYS A 328 -5.81 19.49 1.14
N THR A 329 -5.01 19.20 2.18
CA THR A 329 -3.91 20.07 2.60
C THR A 329 -2.55 19.65 2.07
N SER A 330 -2.37 18.38 1.70
CA SER A 330 -1.08 17.80 1.28
C SER A 330 -1.29 16.49 0.49
N HIS A 331 -0.45 15.48 0.72
CA HIS A 331 -0.44 14.19 0.08
C HIS A 331 -0.26 13.05 1.10
N LEU A 332 -0.71 11.83 0.73
CA LEU A 332 -0.69 10.67 1.63
C LEU A 332 0.71 10.19 2.05
N PHE A 333 1.78 10.71 1.47
CA PHE A 333 3.18 10.47 1.87
C PHE A 333 3.73 11.45 2.93
N GLU A 334 2.95 12.44 3.41
CA GLU A 334 3.37 13.40 4.46
C GLU A 334 4.06 12.74 5.69
N PRO A 335 3.66 11.54 6.18
CA PRO A 335 4.29 10.93 7.34
C PRO A 335 5.75 10.46 7.16
N PHE A 336 6.33 10.55 5.96
CA PHE A 336 7.75 10.27 5.74
C PHE A 336 8.64 11.46 6.19
N PRO A 337 9.95 11.27 6.40
CA PRO A 337 10.87 12.37 6.67
C PRO A 337 10.87 13.36 5.50
N GLU A 338 11.02 14.66 5.76
CA GLU A 338 10.94 15.73 4.74
C GLU A 338 11.83 15.46 3.50
N ALA A 339 13.05 14.94 3.72
CA ALA A 339 14.00 14.55 2.68
C ALA A 339 13.56 13.38 1.77
N MET A 340 12.48 12.69 2.13
CA MET A 340 11.82 11.64 1.33
C MET A 340 10.41 12.06 0.90
N ALA A 341 9.65 12.74 1.77
CA ALA A 341 8.22 13.04 1.59
C ALA A 341 7.91 13.76 0.27
N TYR A 342 8.84 14.56 -0.24
CA TYR A 342 8.74 15.29 -1.51
C TYR A 342 9.67 14.75 -2.62
N ASP A 343 10.36 13.62 -2.43
CA ASP A 343 11.18 12.96 -3.46
C ASP A 343 10.28 12.08 -4.35
N SER A 344 9.78 12.66 -5.44
CA SER A 344 8.94 11.95 -6.42
C SER A 344 9.63 10.71 -6.98
N ALA A 345 10.94 10.77 -7.20
CA ALA A 345 11.72 9.64 -7.71
C ALA A 345 11.83 8.49 -6.70
N PHE A 346 11.78 8.76 -5.39
CA PHE A 346 11.69 7.72 -4.36
C PHE A 346 10.34 7.00 -4.41
N PHE A 347 9.22 7.74 -4.37
CA PHE A 347 7.90 7.12 -4.33
C PHE A 347 7.45 6.48 -5.65
N ASP A 348 7.96 6.94 -6.80
CA ASP A 348 7.70 6.29 -8.09
C ASP A 348 8.29 4.86 -8.18
N ARG A 349 9.13 4.46 -7.22
CA ARG A 349 9.64 3.09 -7.05
C ARG A 349 8.87 2.26 -6.02
N MET A 350 7.80 2.78 -5.42
CA MET A 350 6.85 2.02 -4.60
C MET A 350 5.86 1.30 -5.50
N HIS A 351 5.76 -0.03 -5.40
CA HIS A 351 4.81 -0.77 -6.23
C HIS A 351 3.37 -0.60 -5.73
N TYR A 352 3.16 -0.39 -4.43
CA TYR A 352 1.81 -0.29 -3.86
C TYR A 352 1.75 0.60 -2.61
N TYR A 353 0.66 1.34 -2.47
CA TYR A 353 0.28 2.03 -1.22
C TYR A 353 -0.89 1.28 -0.55
N LEU A 354 -0.60 0.61 0.58
CA LEU A 354 -1.59 -0.12 1.37
C LEU A 354 -2.32 0.87 2.32
N PRO A 355 -3.66 1.02 2.21
CA PRO A 355 -4.42 2.00 2.98
C PRO A 355 -4.67 1.49 4.40
N GLY A 356 -3.67 1.65 5.29
CA GLY A 356 -3.70 1.14 6.66
C GLY A 356 -4.78 1.76 7.56
N TRP A 357 -5.53 2.76 7.08
CA TRP A 357 -6.74 3.30 7.71
C TRP A 357 -7.99 2.44 7.51
N GLU A 358 -8.00 1.57 6.50
CA GLU A 358 -9.09 0.62 6.25
C GLU A 358 -8.94 -0.67 7.08
N VAL A 359 -7.76 -0.89 7.69
CA VAL A 359 -7.52 -2.00 8.61
C VAL A 359 -8.03 -1.62 10.01
N PRO A 360 -8.89 -2.43 10.65
CA PRO A 360 -9.39 -2.14 11.98
C PRO A 360 -8.27 -2.16 13.02
N LYS A 361 -8.43 -1.38 14.10
CA LYS A 361 -7.55 -1.47 15.27
C LYS A 361 -7.69 -2.85 15.91
N MET A 362 -6.56 -3.45 16.27
CA MET A 362 -6.48 -4.78 16.89
C MET A 362 -7.33 -4.86 18.16
N ARG A 363 -8.14 -5.91 18.24
CA ARG A 363 -8.97 -6.29 19.40
C ARG A 363 -8.89 -7.82 19.56
N PRO A 364 -9.15 -8.39 20.74
CA PRO A 364 -9.13 -9.84 20.95
C PRO A 364 -10.02 -10.62 19.97
N GLU A 365 -11.17 -10.07 19.61
CA GLU A 365 -12.12 -10.66 18.63
C GLU A 365 -11.51 -10.86 17.23
N LEU A 366 -10.55 -10.01 16.83
CA LEU A 366 -9.89 -10.09 15.51
C LEU A 366 -8.81 -11.19 15.45
N ILE A 367 -8.52 -11.85 16.56
CA ILE A 367 -7.45 -12.84 16.68
C ILE A 367 -8.07 -14.24 16.64
N THR A 368 -7.57 -15.11 15.78
CA THR A 368 -8.17 -16.44 15.60
C THR A 368 -7.79 -17.41 16.71
N ASN A 369 -8.75 -18.28 17.04
CA ASN A 369 -8.55 -19.48 17.86
C ASN A 369 -8.58 -20.78 17.03
N SER A 370 -8.71 -20.66 15.70
CA SER A 370 -8.80 -21.80 14.77
C SER A 370 -7.43 -22.40 14.43
N PHE A 371 -7.42 -23.50 13.67
CA PHE A 371 -6.22 -23.98 13.01
C PHE A 371 -5.81 -23.06 11.86
N GLY A 372 -4.50 -22.88 11.71
CA GLY A 372 -3.85 -22.31 10.53
C GLY A 372 -2.49 -22.98 10.31
N PHE A 373 -1.78 -22.67 9.22
CA PHE A 373 -0.43 -23.19 9.00
C PHE A 373 0.52 -22.79 10.14
N ILE A 374 1.44 -23.70 10.46
CA ILE A 374 2.61 -23.41 11.29
C ILE A 374 3.39 -22.28 10.61
N THR A 375 3.79 -21.28 11.39
CA THR A 375 4.44 -20.06 10.91
C THR A 375 5.65 -20.34 10.03
N ASP A 376 6.47 -21.33 10.39
CA ASP A 376 7.66 -21.71 9.63
C ASP A 376 7.31 -22.39 8.28
N TYR A 377 6.27 -23.21 8.23
CA TYR A 377 5.75 -23.78 6.98
C TYR A 377 5.21 -22.69 6.04
N LEU A 378 4.46 -21.72 6.58
CA LEU A 378 4.03 -20.54 5.81
C LEU A 378 5.24 -19.74 5.31
N ALA A 379 6.26 -19.52 6.13
CA ALA A 379 7.44 -18.76 5.73
C ALA A 379 8.25 -19.44 4.62
N GLU A 380 8.44 -20.76 4.68
CA GLU A 380 9.16 -21.51 3.64
C GLU A 380 8.32 -21.71 2.37
N TYR A 381 6.99 -21.80 2.46
CA TYR A 381 6.08 -21.65 1.31
C TYR A 381 6.30 -20.32 0.59
N LEU A 382 6.16 -19.20 1.31
CA LEU A 382 6.32 -17.85 0.75
C LEU A 382 7.71 -17.67 0.14
N ARG A 383 8.77 -18.07 0.86
CA ARG A 383 10.16 -18.03 0.38
C ARG A 383 10.38 -18.88 -0.88
N THR A 384 9.79 -20.07 -0.96
CA THR A 384 9.93 -20.93 -2.14
C THR A 384 9.23 -20.33 -3.37
N MET A 385 8.08 -19.67 -3.18
CA MET A 385 7.38 -18.95 -4.25
C MET A 385 8.15 -17.75 -4.81
N ARG A 386 9.15 -17.21 -4.08
CA ARG A 386 10.07 -16.18 -4.62
C ARG A 386 10.87 -16.67 -5.83
N LYS A 387 11.02 -17.98 -6.03
CA LYS A 387 11.71 -18.57 -7.19
C LYS A 387 10.85 -18.60 -8.47
N ARG A 388 9.54 -18.40 -8.35
CA ARG A 388 8.57 -18.38 -9.46
C ARG A 388 8.19 -16.93 -9.80
N THR A 389 7.64 -16.71 -10.98
CA THR A 389 7.03 -15.43 -11.39
C THR A 389 5.70 -15.70 -12.05
N PHE A 390 4.73 -14.81 -11.85
CA PHE A 390 3.40 -14.86 -12.45
C PHE A 390 2.99 -13.47 -13.00
N GLY A 391 3.94 -12.57 -13.21
CA GLY A 391 3.67 -11.19 -13.68
C GLY A 391 3.20 -11.10 -15.13
N ASP A 392 3.32 -12.17 -15.89
CA ASP A 392 2.86 -12.38 -17.27
C ASP A 392 1.43 -12.97 -17.37
N THR A 393 0.86 -13.44 -16.25
CA THR A 393 -0.48 -14.06 -16.23
C THR A 393 -1.60 -13.13 -16.71
N ILE A 394 -1.42 -11.81 -16.51
CA ILE A 394 -2.31 -10.75 -17.00
C ILE A 394 -2.44 -10.82 -18.53
N ASP A 395 -1.34 -11.03 -19.26
CA ASP A 395 -1.27 -10.89 -20.72
C ASP A 395 -2.12 -11.92 -21.47
N LYS A 396 -2.50 -13.02 -20.80
CA LYS A 396 -3.43 -14.02 -21.31
C LYS A 396 -4.83 -13.45 -21.56
N PHE A 397 -5.26 -12.50 -20.73
CA PHE A 397 -6.64 -12.05 -20.63
C PHE A 397 -6.81 -10.55 -20.84
N PHE A 398 -5.83 -9.74 -20.45
CA PHE A 398 -5.92 -8.28 -20.42
C PHE A 398 -4.67 -7.60 -20.96
N LYS A 399 -4.81 -6.34 -21.38
CA LYS A 399 -3.71 -5.38 -21.60
C LYS A 399 -3.85 -4.24 -20.60
N LEU A 400 -2.73 -3.61 -20.24
CA LEU A 400 -2.75 -2.40 -19.41
C LEU A 400 -2.94 -1.17 -20.30
N GLY A 401 -3.69 -0.18 -19.83
CA GLY A 401 -3.97 1.06 -20.55
C GLY A 401 -2.74 1.96 -20.74
N ASN A 402 -2.82 2.86 -21.70
CA ASN A 402 -1.68 3.64 -22.19
C ASN A 402 -1.11 4.64 -21.17
N ASN A 403 -1.90 5.06 -20.17
CA ASN A 403 -1.44 5.98 -19.11
C ASN A 403 -0.55 5.29 -18.04
N LEU A 404 -0.33 3.96 -18.11
CA LEU A 404 0.62 3.28 -17.23
C LEU A 404 2.03 3.34 -17.81
N ASN A 405 2.95 4.03 -17.15
CA ASN A 405 4.37 4.04 -17.54
C ASN A 405 5.05 2.70 -17.18
N GLN A 406 6.30 2.49 -17.62
CA GLN A 406 7.01 1.22 -17.38
C GLN A 406 7.13 0.84 -15.89
N ARG A 407 7.27 1.82 -14.98
CA ARG A 407 7.29 1.57 -13.51
C ARG A 407 5.90 1.21 -12.98
N ASP A 408 4.85 1.84 -13.50
CA ASP A 408 3.46 1.47 -13.19
C ASP A 408 3.16 0.03 -13.63
N VAL A 409 3.58 -0.35 -14.84
CA VAL A 409 3.46 -1.72 -15.36
C VAL A 409 4.22 -2.72 -14.50
N ILE A 410 5.49 -2.45 -14.14
CA ILE A 410 6.29 -3.33 -13.27
C ILE A 410 5.63 -3.48 -11.89
N ALA A 411 5.11 -2.38 -11.32
CA ALA A 411 4.42 -2.38 -10.05
C ALA A 411 3.18 -3.27 -10.04
N VAL A 412 2.27 -3.04 -10.99
CA VAL A 412 1.04 -3.84 -11.15
C VAL A 412 1.39 -5.32 -11.34
N ARG A 413 2.33 -5.64 -12.26
CA ARG A 413 2.76 -7.02 -12.51
C ARG A 413 3.38 -7.71 -11.29
N LYS A 414 4.17 -7.01 -10.49
CA LYS A 414 4.70 -7.57 -9.23
C LYS A 414 3.59 -7.79 -8.19
N THR A 415 2.62 -6.88 -8.05
CA THR A 415 1.49 -7.08 -7.15
C THR A 415 0.62 -8.26 -7.59
N VAL A 416 0.29 -8.37 -8.88
CA VAL A 416 -0.45 -9.51 -9.43
C VAL A 416 0.33 -10.80 -9.22
N SER A 417 1.62 -10.84 -9.56
CA SER A 417 2.49 -12.01 -9.32
C SER A 417 2.47 -12.45 -7.86
N GLY A 418 2.62 -11.51 -6.92
CA GLY A 418 2.56 -11.78 -5.48
C GLY A 418 1.23 -12.37 -5.02
N LEU A 419 0.10 -11.81 -5.47
CA LEU A 419 -1.24 -12.29 -5.09
C LEU A 419 -1.58 -13.63 -5.75
N VAL A 420 -1.18 -13.86 -7.01
CA VAL A 420 -1.30 -15.16 -7.68
C VAL A 420 -0.46 -16.23 -6.96
N LYS A 421 0.77 -15.89 -6.52
CA LYS A 421 1.60 -16.80 -5.71
C LYS A 421 0.92 -17.23 -4.41
N LEU A 422 0.14 -16.33 -3.78
CA LEU A 422 -0.59 -16.61 -2.54
C LEU A 422 -1.85 -17.43 -2.77
N LEU A 423 -2.68 -17.03 -3.73
CA LEU A 423 -4.03 -17.54 -3.96
C LEU A 423 -4.08 -18.76 -4.88
N TYR A 424 -3.21 -18.80 -5.88
CA TYR A 424 -3.13 -19.82 -6.92
C TYR A 424 -1.72 -20.40 -7.07
N PRO A 425 -1.08 -20.93 -5.99
CA PRO A 425 0.26 -21.51 -6.08
C PRO A 425 0.38 -22.73 -7.02
N HIS A 426 -0.77 -23.32 -7.36
CA HIS A 426 -1.00 -24.41 -8.29
C HIS A 426 -1.10 -23.96 -9.76
N GLY A 427 -1.25 -22.66 -10.03
CA GLY A 427 -1.29 -22.11 -11.38
C GLY A 427 -2.62 -22.26 -12.13
N GLU A 428 -3.66 -22.77 -11.47
CA GLU A 428 -5.03 -22.83 -12.00
C GLU A 428 -5.80 -21.59 -11.48
N TYR A 429 -6.36 -20.80 -12.39
CA TYR A 429 -7.13 -19.58 -12.12
C TYR A 429 -8.02 -19.27 -13.32
N SER A 430 -9.17 -18.64 -13.09
CA SER A 430 -10.03 -18.15 -14.17
C SER A 430 -9.61 -16.77 -14.70
N LYS A 431 -10.32 -16.25 -15.71
CA LYS A 431 -10.16 -14.88 -16.21
C LYS A 431 -10.54 -13.87 -15.12
N GLU A 432 -11.68 -14.12 -14.49
CA GLU A 432 -12.28 -13.32 -13.41
C GLU A 432 -11.39 -13.27 -12.16
N ASP A 433 -10.73 -14.39 -11.82
CA ASP A 433 -9.78 -14.44 -10.70
C ASP A 433 -8.53 -13.56 -10.94
N ILE A 434 -8.04 -13.50 -12.18
CA ILE A 434 -6.94 -12.60 -12.56
C ILE A 434 -7.43 -11.15 -12.64
N GLU A 435 -8.66 -10.92 -13.08
CA GLU A 435 -9.27 -9.58 -13.13
C GLU A 435 -9.42 -8.98 -11.71
N GLU A 436 -9.93 -9.76 -10.74
CA GLU A 436 -10.07 -9.33 -9.35
C GLU A 436 -8.71 -8.90 -8.75
N ILE A 437 -7.68 -9.71 -8.99
CA ILE A 437 -6.30 -9.40 -8.58
C ILE A 437 -5.76 -8.16 -9.32
N LEU A 438 -6.00 -8.03 -10.63
CA LEU A 438 -5.56 -6.91 -11.46
C LEU A 438 -6.18 -5.59 -11.00
N ARG A 439 -7.51 -5.56 -10.80
CA ARG A 439 -8.22 -4.39 -10.28
C ARG A 439 -7.67 -3.96 -8.93
N TYR A 440 -7.44 -4.89 -8.01
CA TYR A 440 -6.84 -4.61 -6.71
C TYR A 440 -5.42 -4.03 -6.85
N ALA A 441 -4.57 -4.63 -7.70
CA ALA A 441 -3.22 -4.14 -7.99
C ALA A 441 -3.20 -2.71 -8.56
N LEU A 442 -4.10 -2.42 -9.51
CA LEU A 442 -4.24 -1.12 -10.15
C LEU A 442 -4.65 -0.03 -9.14
N VAL A 443 -5.59 -0.30 -8.22
CA VAL A 443 -6.04 0.67 -7.20
C VAL A 443 -4.86 1.16 -6.34
N GLY A 444 -4.01 0.24 -5.85
CA GLY A 444 -2.91 0.63 -4.97
C GLY A 444 -1.71 1.27 -5.64
N ARG A 445 -1.42 0.94 -6.92
CA ARG A 445 -0.41 1.66 -7.69
C ARG A 445 -0.95 3.01 -8.19
N ARG A 446 -2.23 3.11 -8.56
CA ARG A 446 -2.88 4.40 -8.85
C ARG A 446 -2.81 5.32 -7.64
N ARG A 447 -3.07 4.83 -6.42
CA ARG A 447 -2.91 5.63 -5.17
C ARG A 447 -1.53 6.26 -5.03
N VAL A 448 -0.45 5.53 -5.38
CA VAL A 448 0.92 6.08 -5.46
C VAL A 448 0.99 7.20 -6.50
N LYS A 449 0.51 6.95 -7.72
CA LYS A 449 0.51 7.92 -8.84
C LYS A 449 -0.25 9.21 -8.53
N GLU A 450 -1.42 9.11 -7.90
CA GLU A 450 -2.23 10.26 -7.47
C GLU A 450 -1.47 11.16 -6.47
N GLN A 451 -0.59 10.60 -5.63
CA GLN A 451 0.27 11.40 -4.75
C GLN A 451 1.46 11.99 -5.51
N LEU A 452 2.05 11.25 -6.45
CA LEU A 452 3.11 11.77 -7.32
C LEU A 452 2.62 12.95 -8.16
N LYS A 453 1.37 12.93 -8.66
CA LYS A 453 0.71 14.06 -9.32
C LYS A 453 0.62 15.30 -8.42
N LYS A 454 0.43 15.13 -7.12
CA LYS A 454 0.44 16.25 -6.16
C LYS A 454 1.85 16.78 -5.85
N ILE A 455 2.86 15.92 -5.85
CA ILE A 455 4.25 16.27 -5.51
C ILE A 455 4.99 16.86 -6.71
N GLY A 456 4.91 16.21 -7.88
CA GLY A 456 5.63 16.57 -9.11
C GLY A 456 4.76 17.24 -10.18
N GLY A 457 3.46 17.48 -9.91
CA GLY A 457 2.56 18.16 -10.84
C GLY A 457 2.47 17.45 -12.20
N MET A 458 2.78 18.21 -13.25
CA MET A 458 2.69 17.77 -14.65
C MET A 458 3.67 16.66 -15.06
N GLU A 459 4.65 16.29 -14.22
CA GLU A 459 5.46 15.09 -14.48
C GLU A 459 4.64 13.78 -14.34
N PHE A 460 3.55 13.81 -13.56
CA PHE A 460 2.77 12.60 -13.21
C PHE A 460 1.27 12.75 -13.50
N TYR A 461 0.89 13.54 -14.51
CA TYR A 461 -0.51 13.79 -14.89
C TYR A 461 -1.28 12.52 -15.32
N ASP A 462 -0.58 11.50 -15.82
CA ASP A 462 -1.10 10.19 -16.22
C ASP A 462 -1.56 9.32 -15.03
N VAL A 463 -2.68 9.69 -14.41
CA VAL A 463 -3.33 8.94 -13.31
C VAL A 463 -4.51 8.07 -13.77
N HIS A 464 -4.89 8.15 -15.05
CA HIS A 464 -6.03 7.44 -15.64
C HIS A 464 -5.71 5.97 -15.90
N PHE A 465 -5.48 5.21 -14.84
CA PHE A 465 -5.18 3.78 -14.93
C PHE A 465 -6.42 3.03 -15.44
N SER A 466 -6.19 2.17 -16.42
CA SER A 466 -7.17 1.29 -17.03
C SER A 466 -6.56 -0.06 -17.41
N TYR A 467 -7.43 -1.01 -17.73
CA TYR A 467 -7.08 -2.26 -18.42
C TYR A 467 -8.07 -2.51 -19.56
N ILE A 468 -7.64 -3.26 -20.57
CA ILE A 468 -8.42 -3.60 -21.75
C ILE A 468 -8.60 -5.11 -21.80
N ASP A 469 -9.82 -5.58 -21.96
CA ASP A 469 -10.14 -7.00 -22.15
C ASP A 469 -9.68 -7.50 -23.53
N ASN A 470 -8.94 -8.60 -23.60
CA ASN A 470 -8.45 -9.12 -24.88
C ASN A 470 -9.54 -9.76 -25.76
N GLU A 471 -10.70 -10.12 -25.19
CA GLU A 471 -11.81 -10.77 -25.89
C GLU A 471 -12.90 -9.76 -26.29
N THR A 472 -13.31 -8.86 -25.37
CA THR A 472 -14.34 -7.85 -25.66
C THR A 472 -13.77 -6.55 -26.24
N MET A 473 -12.47 -6.28 -26.05
CA MET A 473 -11.80 -5.01 -26.38
C MET A 473 -12.37 -3.78 -25.64
N GLU A 474 -13.13 -3.99 -24.56
CA GLU A 474 -13.61 -2.92 -23.68
C GLU A 474 -12.49 -2.45 -22.74
N GLU A 475 -12.48 -1.16 -22.39
CA GLU A 475 -11.49 -0.53 -21.52
C GLU A 475 -12.11 -0.05 -20.21
N ASP A 476 -11.66 -0.62 -19.09
CA ASP A 476 -12.16 -0.36 -17.74
C ASP A 476 -11.20 0.53 -16.94
N PHE A 477 -11.73 1.59 -16.32
CA PHE A 477 -10.96 2.61 -15.59
C PHE A 477 -11.05 2.48 -14.06
N ILE A 478 -9.94 2.81 -13.38
CA ILE A 478 -9.60 2.65 -11.95
C ILE A 478 -10.76 2.44 -10.92
N SER A 479 -11.06 3.36 -10.00
CA SER A 479 -10.44 4.64 -9.60
C SER A 479 -9.60 4.45 -8.30
N VAL A 480 -9.62 5.40 -7.35
CA VAL A 480 -9.22 5.14 -5.95
C VAL A 480 -10.36 5.53 -4.99
N PRO A 481 -10.76 4.69 -4.01
CA PRO A 481 -11.93 4.94 -3.17
C PRO A 481 -11.92 6.24 -2.35
N GLU A 482 -10.73 6.75 -2.03
CA GLU A 482 -10.54 8.00 -1.29
C GLU A 482 -10.68 9.27 -2.16
N GLN A 483 -10.74 9.12 -3.50
CA GLN A 483 -11.26 10.16 -4.39
C GLN A 483 -12.76 9.90 -4.56
N GLY A 484 -13.59 10.90 -4.23
CA GLY A 484 -15.04 10.76 -4.17
C GLY A 484 -15.63 10.09 -5.42
N SER A 485 -16.44 9.04 -5.21
CA SER A 485 -16.89 8.10 -6.25
C SER A 485 -17.89 8.62 -7.31
N GLY A 486 -17.92 9.92 -7.56
CA GLY A 486 -18.71 10.53 -8.64
C GLY A 486 -17.86 11.55 -9.38
N SER A 487 -17.97 11.60 -10.71
CA SER A 487 -17.42 12.72 -11.47
C SER A 487 -18.02 14.01 -10.93
N LEU A 488 -17.18 14.99 -10.62
CA LEU A 488 -17.60 16.24 -9.99
C LEU A 488 -18.66 16.97 -10.83
N ILE A 489 -18.54 16.80 -12.15
CA ILE A 489 -19.53 17.11 -13.17
C ILE A 489 -20.22 15.78 -13.56
N PRO A 490 -21.49 15.53 -13.17
CA PRO A 490 -22.16 14.28 -13.42
C PRO A 490 -22.58 14.11 -14.90
N GLU A 491 -22.78 12.86 -15.31
CA GLU A 491 -23.41 12.54 -16.60
C GLU A 491 -24.94 12.71 -16.54
N GLY A 492 -25.56 12.97 -17.70
CA GLY A 492 -27.00 13.26 -17.81
C GLY A 492 -27.32 14.76 -17.67
N ASP A 493 -28.60 15.11 -17.82
CA ASP A 493 -29.04 16.51 -17.75
C ASP A 493 -29.03 17.03 -16.31
N SER A 494 -28.38 18.18 -16.09
CA SER A 494 -28.44 18.88 -14.81
C SER A 494 -29.83 19.51 -14.60
N LYS A 495 -30.12 19.96 -13.38
CA LYS A 495 -31.30 20.82 -13.15
C LYS A 495 -31.04 22.22 -13.72
N ALA A 496 -32.10 22.90 -14.15
CA ALA A 496 -32.02 24.31 -14.52
C ALA A 496 -31.45 25.15 -13.37
N GLY A 497 -30.50 26.04 -13.69
CA GLY A 497 -29.76 26.84 -12.72
C GLY A 497 -28.47 26.20 -12.19
N HIS A 498 -28.16 24.94 -12.51
CA HIS A 498 -26.93 24.27 -12.06
C HIS A 498 -25.85 24.34 -13.15
N VAL A 499 -24.70 24.94 -12.82
CA VAL A 499 -23.56 25.17 -13.75
C VAL A 499 -22.24 24.85 -13.04
N TYR A 500 -21.27 24.34 -13.80
CA TYR A 500 -19.92 24.08 -13.32
C TYR A 500 -18.90 24.99 -14.00
N THR A 501 -17.97 25.53 -13.22
CA THR A 501 -16.81 26.31 -13.70
C THR A 501 -15.53 25.78 -13.08
N ILE A 502 -14.42 25.95 -13.78
CA ILE A 502 -13.08 25.58 -13.30
C ILE A 502 -12.22 26.84 -13.33
N GLY A 503 -11.47 27.08 -12.26
CA GLY A 503 -10.62 28.26 -12.13
C GLY A 503 -9.58 28.11 -11.03
N LEU A 504 -8.62 29.02 -11.01
CA LEU A 504 -7.62 29.10 -9.95
C LEU A 504 -8.28 29.57 -8.64
N GLY A 505 -8.10 28.80 -7.57
CA GLY A 505 -8.57 29.13 -6.23
C GLY A 505 -7.52 29.86 -5.39
N ASP A 506 -7.95 30.43 -4.26
CA ASP A 506 -7.10 31.16 -3.29
C ASP A 506 -5.82 30.41 -2.88
N SER A 507 -5.82 29.07 -2.89
CA SER A 507 -4.63 28.26 -2.55
C SER A 507 -3.57 28.18 -3.66
N GLY A 508 -3.81 28.80 -4.82
CA GLY A 508 -3.00 28.63 -6.02
C GLY A 508 -3.18 27.28 -6.73
N MET A 509 -4.20 26.48 -6.34
CA MET A 509 -4.59 25.26 -7.05
C MET A 509 -5.84 25.52 -7.89
N ILE A 510 -5.98 24.81 -9.01
CA ILE A 510 -7.15 24.88 -9.87
C ILE A 510 -8.25 23.97 -9.30
N GLY A 511 -9.46 24.51 -9.12
CA GLY A 511 -10.61 23.81 -8.53
C GLY A 511 -11.86 23.85 -9.41
N VAL A 512 -12.78 22.93 -9.13
CA VAL A 512 -14.13 22.86 -9.70
C VAL A 512 -15.10 23.56 -8.74
N TYR A 513 -15.89 24.49 -9.28
CA TYR A 513 -16.90 25.24 -8.55
C TYR A 513 -18.27 24.95 -9.16
N LYS A 514 -19.21 24.56 -8.31
CA LYS A 514 -20.62 24.35 -8.67
C LYS A 514 -21.42 25.57 -8.27
N LEU A 515 -22.14 26.14 -9.23
CA LEU A 515 -23.11 27.20 -9.01
C LEU A 515 -24.51 26.60 -9.13
N GLU A 516 -25.38 26.92 -8.17
CA GLU A 516 -26.79 26.52 -8.16
C GLU A 516 -27.63 27.79 -8.02
N VAL A 517 -28.57 28.02 -8.95
CA VAL A 517 -29.48 29.17 -8.92
C VAL A 517 -30.92 28.71 -8.93
N GLU A 518 -31.63 28.97 -7.82
CA GLU A 518 -33.08 28.83 -7.75
C GLU A 518 -33.76 30.19 -8.00
N VAL A 519 -34.83 30.19 -8.78
CA VAL A 519 -35.52 31.42 -9.21
C VAL A 519 -36.99 31.36 -8.80
N VAL A 520 -37.34 32.18 -7.81
CA VAL A 520 -38.67 32.20 -7.17
C VAL A 520 -39.42 33.50 -7.49
N GLY A 521 -40.74 33.53 -7.29
CA GLY A 521 -41.53 34.76 -7.41
C GLY A 521 -41.16 35.76 -6.30
N GLY A 522 -40.90 37.02 -6.65
CA GLY A 522 -40.35 37.99 -5.71
C GLY A 522 -40.32 39.43 -6.22
N THR A 523 -39.39 40.24 -5.72
CA THR A 523 -39.28 41.69 -5.97
C THR A 523 -37.99 42.11 -6.70
N GLY A 524 -37.26 41.18 -7.31
CA GLY A 524 -36.00 41.46 -8.01
C GLY A 524 -34.76 41.46 -7.11
N LYS A 525 -34.81 40.76 -5.98
CA LYS A 525 -33.67 40.55 -5.07
C LYS A 525 -32.70 39.52 -5.63
N PHE A 526 -31.45 39.63 -5.17
CA PHE A 526 -30.40 38.66 -5.42
C PHE A 526 -29.70 38.33 -4.12
N GLU A 527 -29.72 37.05 -3.75
CA GLU A 527 -29.07 36.52 -2.56
C GLU A 527 -28.01 35.52 -3.00
N LYS A 528 -26.82 35.59 -2.37
CA LYS A 528 -25.66 34.76 -2.71
C LYS A 528 -25.06 34.15 -1.45
N THR A 529 -24.76 32.87 -1.49
CA THR A 529 -24.25 32.08 -0.36
C THR A 529 -23.09 31.19 -0.80
N GLY A 530 -22.32 30.66 0.16
CA GLY A 530 -21.18 29.76 -0.09
C GLY A 530 -19.82 30.44 -0.34
N LEU A 531 -19.80 31.75 -0.62
CA LEU A 531 -18.58 32.54 -0.92
C LEU A 531 -17.70 32.89 0.30
N GLY A 532 -18.02 32.40 1.51
CA GLY A 532 -17.23 32.65 2.72
C GLY A 532 -16.89 34.13 2.99
N TYR A 533 -15.61 34.41 3.24
CA TYR A 533 -15.08 35.76 3.45
C TYR A 533 -14.39 36.38 2.23
N ASP A 534 -14.19 35.63 1.14
CA ASP A 534 -13.55 36.12 -0.09
C ASP A 534 -14.25 37.40 -0.60
N ARG A 535 -13.45 38.41 -0.95
CA ARG A 535 -13.90 39.69 -1.49
C ARG A 535 -14.01 39.67 -3.01
N GLU A 536 -13.08 39.02 -3.71
CA GLU A 536 -12.98 39.01 -5.17
C GLU A 536 -14.04 38.10 -5.78
N ALA A 537 -14.28 36.91 -5.23
CA ALA A 537 -15.41 36.07 -5.67
C ALA A 537 -16.75 36.79 -5.45
N LYS A 538 -16.93 37.54 -4.34
CA LYS A 538 -18.13 38.35 -4.13
C LYS A 538 -18.28 39.45 -5.17
N GLU A 539 -17.21 40.18 -5.47
CA GLU A 539 -17.22 41.24 -6.48
C GLU A 539 -17.48 40.71 -7.90
N SER A 540 -16.94 39.52 -8.22
CA SER A 540 -17.21 38.78 -9.46
C SER A 540 -18.69 38.42 -9.62
N ILE A 541 -19.31 37.89 -8.55
CA ILE A 541 -20.75 37.55 -8.54
C ILE A 541 -21.64 38.81 -8.59
N GLU A 542 -21.28 39.92 -7.94
CA GLU A 542 -22.03 41.18 -8.09
C GLU A 542 -21.89 41.78 -9.49
N THR A 543 -20.72 41.64 -10.11
CA THR A 543 -20.47 42.03 -11.50
C THR A 543 -21.38 41.23 -12.44
N ALA A 544 -21.48 39.92 -12.24
CA ALA A 544 -22.40 39.05 -12.97
C ALA A 544 -23.86 39.48 -12.83
N PHE A 545 -24.35 39.75 -11.61
CA PHE A 545 -25.74 40.16 -11.40
C PHE A 545 -26.05 41.54 -12.00
N ARG A 546 -25.13 42.50 -11.90
CA ARG A 546 -25.28 43.82 -12.55
C ARG A 546 -25.35 43.70 -14.07
N TYR A 547 -24.47 42.90 -14.68
CA TYR A 547 -24.47 42.65 -16.11
C TYR A 547 -25.75 41.92 -16.55
N PHE A 548 -26.16 40.87 -15.84
CA PHE A 548 -27.41 40.14 -16.09
C PHE A 548 -28.64 41.05 -15.98
N LYS A 549 -28.71 41.94 -14.99
CA LYS A 549 -29.82 42.88 -14.83
C LYS A 549 -29.91 43.90 -15.97
N ALA A 550 -28.79 44.30 -16.55
CA ALA A 550 -28.73 45.19 -17.70
C ALA A 550 -29.07 44.49 -19.03
N ASN A 551 -28.54 43.28 -19.26
CA ASN A 551 -28.51 42.64 -20.59
C ASN A 551 -29.43 41.40 -20.74
N SER A 552 -30.08 40.91 -19.68
CA SER A 552 -30.96 39.72 -19.73
C SER A 552 -32.05 39.77 -20.82
N ARG A 553 -32.57 40.96 -21.15
CA ARG A 553 -33.56 41.13 -22.23
C ARG A 553 -33.00 40.88 -23.64
N ASN A 554 -31.68 41.00 -23.84
CA ASN A 554 -31.01 40.65 -25.09
C ASN A 554 -30.93 39.13 -25.27
N ILE A 555 -30.92 38.39 -24.16
CA ILE A 555 -30.91 36.91 -24.13
C ILE A 555 -32.33 36.37 -24.31
N SER A 556 -33.29 36.88 -23.54
CA SER A 556 -34.72 36.59 -23.76
C SER A 556 -35.63 37.62 -23.08
N ALA A 557 -36.67 38.04 -23.79
CA ALA A 557 -37.74 38.89 -23.26
C ALA A 557 -38.57 38.21 -22.13
N SER A 558 -38.49 36.88 -21.97
CA SER A 558 -39.18 36.17 -20.88
C SER A 558 -38.47 36.23 -19.52
N ILE A 559 -37.21 36.69 -19.48
CA ILE A 559 -36.46 36.83 -18.23
C ILE A 559 -36.94 38.08 -17.48
N SER A 560 -37.51 37.88 -16.29
CA SER A 560 -37.86 38.97 -15.36
C SER A 560 -36.79 39.12 -14.29
N THR A 561 -36.33 40.35 -14.08
CA THR A 561 -35.38 40.75 -13.02
C THR A 561 -36.00 41.69 -11.99
N THR A 562 -37.33 41.89 -12.07
CA THR A 562 -38.12 42.76 -11.17
C THR A 562 -39.19 41.99 -10.38
N ASN A 563 -39.69 40.88 -10.92
CA ASN A 563 -40.79 40.10 -10.33
C ASN A 563 -40.35 38.69 -9.90
N LYS A 564 -39.03 38.43 -9.96
CA LYS A 564 -38.40 37.16 -9.60
C LYS A 564 -37.18 37.45 -8.74
N ASP A 565 -37.00 36.68 -7.67
CA ASP A 565 -35.82 36.71 -6.82
C ASP A 565 -34.88 35.56 -7.23
N TYR A 566 -33.59 35.83 -7.18
CA TYR A 566 -32.53 34.92 -7.62
C TYR A 566 -31.70 34.50 -6.42
N LEU A 567 -31.75 33.22 -6.07
CA LEU A 567 -31.07 32.64 -4.92
C LEU A 567 -29.90 31.80 -5.44
N MET A 568 -28.66 32.26 -5.23
CA MET A 568 -27.45 31.61 -5.73
C MET A 568 -26.65 30.98 -4.58
N HIS A 569 -26.30 29.71 -4.74
CA HIS A 569 -25.30 29.04 -3.93
C HIS A 569 -24.07 28.70 -4.78
N ILE A 570 -22.88 28.93 -4.24
CA ILE A 570 -21.62 28.55 -4.89
C ILE A 570 -20.86 27.62 -3.94
N GLN A 571 -20.51 26.43 -4.44
CA GLN A 571 -19.77 25.42 -3.73
C GLN A 571 -18.42 25.18 -4.42
N ASP A 572 -17.32 25.41 -3.69
CA ASP A 572 -16.02 24.81 -4.01
C ASP A 572 -16.11 23.29 -3.77
N VAL A 573 -16.01 22.52 -4.85
CA VAL A 573 -16.20 21.07 -4.83
C VAL A 573 -14.92 20.35 -4.37
N ASN A 574 -13.75 20.96 -4.59
CA ASN A 574 -12.45 20.36 -4.24
C ASN A 574 -11.96 20.78 -2.84
N GLY A 575 -12.35 21.96 -2.37
CA GLY A 575 -11.86 22.55 -1.11
C GLY A 575 -10.53 23.29 -1.27
N VAL A 576 -10.27 23.90 -2.44
CA VAL A 576 -9.03 24.63 -2.78
C VAL A 576 -9.12 26.14 -2.52
N GLY A 577 -10.24 26.63 -1.96
CA GLY A 577 -10.49 28.05 -1.79
C GLY A 577 -11.28 28.63 -2.97
N MET A 578 -11.83 29.83 -2.79
CA MET A 578 -12.73 30.42 -3.79
C MET A 578 -11.95 30.97 -4.99
N THR A 579 -12.66 31.23 -6.10
CA THR A 579 -12.07 31.81 -7.31
C THR A 579 -12.76 33.13 -7.68
N SER A 580 -11.99 34.09 -8.21
CA SER A 580 -12.51 35.33 -8.77
C SER A 580 -13.13 35.16 -10.16
N SER A 581 -12.95 34.01 -10.83
CA SER A 581 -13.43 33.75 -12.20
C SER A 581 -14.83 33.13 -12.28
N LEU A 582 -15.77 33.58 -11.45
CA LEU A 582 -17.14 33.04 -11.39
C LEU A 582 -18.14 33.74 -12.33
N SER A 583 -17.86 34.96 -12.80
CA SER A 583 -18.92 35.84 -13.30
C SER A 583 -19.65 35.35 -14.56
N LEU A 584 -18.97 34.64 -15.47
CA LEU A 584 -19.65 34.04 -16.64
C LEU A 584 -20.60 32.91 -16.25
N ALA A 585 -20.10 31.97 -15.45
CA ALA A 585 -20.88 30.83 -14.98
C ALA A 585 -22.11 31.29 -14.18
N ALA A 586 -21.97 32.37 -13.41
CA ALA A 586 -23.07 33.01 -12.69
C ALA A 586 -24.14 33.59 -13.64
N ILE A 587 -23.74 34.28 -14.72
CA ILE A 587 -24.68 34.77 -15.75
C ILE A 587 -25.44 33.60 -16.39
N ILE A 588 -24.72 32.53 -16.77
CA ILE A 588 -25.33 31.34 -17.38
C ILE A 588 -26.29 30.64 -16.42
N ALA A 589 -25.92 30.49 -15.13
CA ALA A 589 -26.77 29.88 -14.12
C ALA A 589 -28.06 30.69 -13.89
N MET A 590 -27.96 32.02 -13.81
CA MET A 590 -29.16 32.89 -13.70
C MET A 590 -30.05 32.81 -14.95
N CYS A 591 -29.50 32.74 -16.16
CA CYS A 591 -30.28 32.56 -17.38
C CYS A 591 -30.96 31.18 -17.43
N SER A 592 -30.21 30.12 -17.08
CA SER A 592 -30.70 28.74 -17.00
C SER A 592 -31.88 28.61 -16.03
N GLY A 593 -31.75 29.14 -14.81
CA GLY A 593 -32.83 29.16 -13.82
C GLY A 593 -34.01 30.04 -14.24
N ALA A 594 -33.77 31.23 -14.79
CA ALA A 594 -34.83 32.15 -15.21
C ALA A 594 -35.73 31.58 -16.31
N LEU A 595 -35.12 30.85 -17.25
CA LEU A 595 -35.77 30.18 -18.39
C LEU A 595 -36.27 28.77 -18.06
N ASN A 596 -35.94 28.24 -16.88
CA ASN A 596 -36.16 26.84 -16.49
C ASN A 596 -35.63 25.84 -17.54
N LYS A 597 -34.46 26.13 -18.12
CA LYS A 597 -33.80 25.27 -19.12
C LYS A 597 -32.42 24.86 -18.61
N PRO A 598 -32.09 23.56 -18.54
CA PRO A 598 -30.77 23.11 -18.11
C PRO A 598 -29.68 23.49 -19.11
N VAL A 599 -28.44 23.56 -18.63
CA VAL A 599 -27.27 23.63 -19.51
C VAL A 599 -26.98 22.25 -20.12
N GLN A 600 -26.18 22.21 -21.17
CA GLN A 600 -25.77 20.94 -21.78
C GLN A 600 -25.09 20.01 -20.76
N SER A 601 -25.41 18.71 -20.82
CA SER A 601 -24.75 17.68 -20.01
C SER A 601 -23.21 17.69 -20.18
N GLN A 602 -22.50 17.43 -19.08
CA GLN A 602 -21.03 17.40 -18.97
C GLN A 602 -20.33 18.68 -19.48
N LEU A 603 -20.97 19.84 -19.32
CA LEU A 603 -20.43 21.16 -19.66
C LEU A 603 -19.64 21.79 -18.51
N ALA A 604 -18.39 22.14 -18.80
CA ALA A 604 -17.60 23.09 -18.02
C ALA A 604 -17.62 24.47 -18.69
N VAL A 605 -17.93 25.51 -17.92
CA VAL A 605 -17.83 26.92 -18.34
C VAL A 605 -16.47 27.45 -17.90
N LEU A 606 -15.67 27.99 -18.83
CA LEU A 606 -14.39 28.62 -18.53
C LEU A 606 -14.41 30.11 -18.88
N GLY A 607 -13.64 30.89 -18.13
CA GLY A 607 -13.49 32.34 -18.34
C GLY A 607 -14.46 33.19 -17.50
N SER A 608 -14.22 34.49 -17.50
CA SER A 608 -15.03 35.46 -16.75
C SER A 608 -15.37 36.70 -17.59
N VAL A 609 -16.32 37.49 -17.13
CA VAL A 609 -16.84 38.70 -17.81
C VAL A 609 -16.73 39.91 -16.88
N SER A 610 -16.29 41.05 -17.43
CA SER A 610 -16.28 42.35 -16.74
C SER A 610 -17.68 43.00 -16.74
N ILE A 611 -17.89 44.05 -15.93
CA ILE A 611 -19.17 44.77 -15.91
C ILE A 611 -19.55 45.39 -17.27
N GLY A 612 -18.55 45.65 -18.13
CA GLY A 612 -18.74 46.16 -19.49
C GLY A 612 -18.92 45.09 -20.57
N GLY A 613 -18.99 43.80 -20.20
CA GLY A 613 -19.11 42.69 -21.15
C GLY A 613 -17.79 42.21 -21.77
N THR A 614 -16.64 42.72 -21.31
CA THR A 614 -15.32 42.24 -21.77
C THR A 614 -15.09 40.82 -21.28
N ILE A 615 -14.72 39.91 -22.19
CA ILE A 615 -14.37 38.53 -21.84
C ILE A 615 -12.90 38.48 -21.40
N ASN A 616 -12.68 37.98 -20.18
CA ASN A 616 -11.36 37.74 -19.64
C ASN A 616 -10.82 36.38 -20.11
N LYS A 617 -9.50 36.34 -20.29
CA LYS A 617 -8.76 35.15 -20.69
C LYS A 617 -8.67 34.14 -19.53
N VAL A 618 -8.79 32.84 -19.82
CA VAL A 618 -8.47 31.75 -18.89
C VAL A 618 -6.95 31.66 -18.74
N GLU A 619 -6.47 31.69 -17.50
CA GLU A 619 -5.06 31.43 -17.18
C GLU A 619 -4.79 29.92 -17.13
N ASP A 620 -3.56 29.51 -17.46
CA ASP A 620 -3.11 28.11 -17.43
C ASP A 620 -4.11 27.12 -18.08
N LEU A 621 -4.36 27.32 -19.38
CA LEU A 621 -5.37 26.57 -20.12
C LEU A 621 -5.13 25.05 -20.10
N ALA A 622 -3.87 24.60 -20.15
CA ALA A 622 -3.53 23.18 -20.16
C ALA A 622 -3.93 22.50 -18.84
N ASN A 623 -3.56 23.09 -17.69
CA ASN A 623 -3.92 22.53 -16.39
C ASN A 623 -5.42 22.71 -16.08
N THR A 624 -6.03 23.80 -16.55
CA THR A 624 -7.48 24.02 -16.45
C THR A 624 -8.26 22.94 -17.20
N LEU A 625 -7.87 22.63 -18.44
CA LEU A 625 -8.47 21.55 -19.21
C LEU A 625 -8.22 20.18 -18.59
N GLN A 626 -7.06 19.94 -17.98
CA GLN A 626 -6.81 18.69 -17.27
C GLN A 626 -7.77 18.52 -16.08
N VAL A 627 -8.00 19.57 -15.28
CA VAL A 627 -9.00 19.54 -14.19
C VAL A 627 -10.42 19.36 -14.74
N CYS A 628 -10.74 19.93 -15.91
CA CYS A 628 -12.03 19.66 -16.56
C CYS A 628 -12.20 18.18 -16.92
N PHE A 629 -11.15 17.52 -17.43
CA PHE A 629 -11.19 16.09 -17.76
C PHE A 629 -11.35 15.24 -16.50
N ASP A 630 -10.52 15.50 -15.48
CA ASP A 630 -10.56 14.81 -14.19
C ASP A 630 -11.93 14.96 -13.49
N ALA A 631 -12.59 16.10 -13.68
CA ALA A 631 -13.92 16.40 -13.17
C ALA A 631 -15.07 15.71 -13.93
N GLY A 632 -14.81 15.12 -15.10
CA GLY A 632 -15.80 14.45 -15.96
C GLY A 632 -16.50 15.36 -16.97
N ALA A 633 -15.93 16.52 -17.32
CA ALA A 633 -16.43 17.32 -18.44
C ALA A 633 -16.12 16.64 -19.79
N LYS A 634 -17.06 16.70 -20.73
CA LYS A 634 -16.85 16.36 -22.15
C LYS A 634 -17.06 17.56 -23.07
N LYS A 635 -17.70 18.62 -22.58
CA LYS A 635 -17.95 19.86 -23.31
C LYS A 635 -17.31 21.03 -22.58
N ILE A 636 -16.59 21.87 -23.30
CA ILE A 636 -15.93 23.07 -22.74
C ILE A 636 -16.49 24.30 -23.45
N LEU A 637 -16.96 25.28 -22.68
CA LEU A 637 -17.27 26.62 -23.18
C LEU A 637 -16.04 27.51 -22.93
N LEU A 638 -15.36 27.94 -23.99
CA LEU A 638 -14.03 28.55 -23.92
C LEU A 638 -14.00 29.95 -24.57
N PRO A 639 -13.33 30.97 -23.98
CA PRO A 639 -13.18 32.26 -24.63
C PRO A 639 -12.45 32.17 -25.97
N MET A 640 -12.91 32.90 -26.98
CA MET A 640 -12.18 33.04 -28.25
C MET A 640 -10.77 33.62 -28.06
N VAL A 641 -10.55 34.42 -26.99
CA VAL A 641 -9.22 34.97 -26.65
C VAL A 641 -8.20 33.90 -26.20
N ASN A 642 -8.66 32.71 -25.81
CA ASN A 642 -7.78 31.58 -25.48
C ASN A 642 -7.39 30.73 -26.71
N ALA A 643 -7.85 31.08 -27.91
CA ALA A 643 -7.45 30.37 -29.13
C ALA A 643 -5.92 30.39 -29.37
N ALA A 644 -5.23 31.43 -28.86
CA ALA A 644 -3.77 31.53 -28.92
C ALA A 644 -3.02 30.54 -28.01
N ASP A 645 -3.67 29.98 -26.98
CA ASP A 645 -3.06 29.06 -26.02
C ASP A 645 -3.29 27.58 -26.38
N ILE A 646 -4.17 27.29 -27.36
CA ILE A 646 -4.45 25.92 -27.82
C ILE A 646 -3.17 25.14 -28.14
N PRO A 647 -2.13 25.71 -28.80
CA PRO A 647 -0.89 24.97 -29.07
C PRO A 647 -0.08 24.58 -27.82
N LEU A 648 -0.42 25.10 -26.64
CA LEU A 648 0.21 24.75 -25.36
C LEU A 648 -0.49 23.54 -24.69
N VAL A 649 -1.65 23.12 -25.18
CA VAL A 649 -2.43 21.99 -24.66
C VAL A 649 -1.99 20.70 -25.37
N PRO A 650 -1.71 19.60 -24.64
CA PRO A 650 -1.44 18.31 -25.27
C PRO A 650 -2.56 17.89 -26.24
N PRO A 651 -2.26 17.49 -27.49
CA PRO A 651 -3.28 17.13 -28.48
C PRO A 651 -4.24 16.02 -28.01
N GLU A 652 -3.71 15.05 -27.26
CA GLU A 652 -4.49 13.95 -26.68
C GLU A 652 -5.51 14.39 -25.63
N LEU A 653 -5.18 15.43 -24.84
CA LEU A 653 -6.12 16.03 -23.88
C LEU A 653 -7.16 16.89 -24.60
N PHE A 654 -6.72 17.70 -25.56
CA PHE A 654 -7.61 18.56 -26.36
C PHE A 654 -8.66 17.75 -27.12
N ALA A 655 -8.27 16.59 -27.66
CA ALA A 655 -9.17 15.69 -28.39
C ALA A 655 -10.28 15.05 -27.54
N LYS A 656 -10.20 15.09 -26.20
CA LYS A 656 -11.25 14.54 -25.32
C LYS A 656 -12.48 15.43 -25.17
N PHE A 657 -12.43 16.65 -25.71
CA PHE A 657 -13.44 17.69 -25.50
C PHE A 657 -14.12 18.15 -26.79
N GLN A 658 -15.44 18.31 -26.71
CA GLN A 658 -16.18 19.17 -27.64
C GLN A 658 -16.07 20.61 -27.15
N ILE A 659 -15.17 21.40 -27.76
CA ILE A 659 -14.98 22.81 -27.40
C ILE A 659 -15.94 23.72 -28.18
N MET A 660 -16.63 24.58 -27.44
CA MET A 660 -17.50 25.63 -27.96
C MET A 660 -16.86 26.98 -27.65
N PHE A 661 -16.27 27.61 -28.66
CA PHE A 661 -15.73 28.96 -28.53
C PHE A 661 -16.84 30.00 -28.43
N TYR A 662 -16.68 31.01 -27.59
CA TYR A 662 -17.60 32.16 -27.53
C TYR A 662 -16.87 33.51 -27.56
N SER A 663 -17.53 34.53 -28.10
CA SER A 663 -16.98 35.90 -28.22
C SER A 663 -17.64 36.93 -27.30
N GLY A 664 -18.80 36.62 -26.72
CA GLY A 664 -19.56 37.50 -25.83
C GLY A 664 -20.39 36.69 -24.82
N ALA A 665 -20.93 37.36 -23.79
CA ALA A 665 -21.65 36.66 -22.72
C ALA A 665 -23.01 36.11 -23.20
N GLU A 666 -23.70 36.80 -24.10
CA GLU A 666 -24.95 36.32 -24.69
C GLU A 666 -24.73 35.06 -25.54
N ASP A 667 -23.69 35.07 -26.39
CA ASP A 667 -23.24 33.93 -27.20
C ASP A 667 -22.86 32.72 -26.34
N ALA A 668 -22.17 32.97 -25.22
CA ALA A 668 -21.86 31.94 -24.23
C ALA A 668 -23.14 31.32 -23.62
N VAL A 669 -24.15 32.13 -23.28
CA VAL A 669 -25.43 31.65 -22.74
C VAL A 669 -26.20 30.81 -23.76
N PHE A 670 -26.30 31.25 -25.02
CA PHE A 670 -26.99 30.48 -26.07
C PHE A 670 -26.33 29.11 -26.29
N LYS A 671 -24.99 29.07 -26.38
CA LYS A 671 -24.22 27.83 -26.49
C LYS A 671 -24.37 26.93 -25.27
N ALA A 672 -24.27 27.49 -24.05
CA ALA A 672 -24.44 26.72 -22.81
C ALA A 672 -25.83 26.08 -22.68
N LEU A 673 -26.87 26.76 -23.13
CA LEU A 673 -28.26 26.30 -23.11
C LEU A 673 -28.64 25.45 -24.33
N GLY A 674 -27.75 25.21 -25.29
CA GLY A 674 -28.06 24.48 -26.52
C GLY A 674 -29.20 25.14 -27.31
N VAL A 675 -29.13 26.46 -27.49
CA VAL A 675 -29.99 27.23 -28.38
C VAL A 675 -29.12 27.72 -29.53
N GLN A 676 -29.57 27.51 -30.78
CA GLN A 676 -29.02 28.15 -31.98
C GLN A 676 -29.92 29.33 -32.39
#